data_AF-A0A8K0CRH4-F1
#
_entry.id   AF-A0A8K0CRH4-F1
#
_cell.length_a   1.000
_cell.length_b   1.000
_cell.length_c   1.000
_cell.angle_alpha   90.00
_cell.angle_beta   90.00
_cell.angle_gamma   90.00
#
_symmetry.space_group_name_H-M   'P 1'
#
loop_
_entity.id
_entity.type
_entity.pdbx_description
1 polymer ?
#
loop_
_entity_poly.entity_id
_entity_poly.type
_entity_poly.pdbx_seq_one_letter_code
_entity_poly.pdbx_strand_id
1 'polypeptide(L)'
;MLTLGKGDFEKIHEKISKLHQEHTNKIEQFYIFLQDLEKLRANKFKEVLKTAYARLHEISYQLPYEVQQYFEHEILRINQIILNNLRCYADLQLQLNLKAENNNRLQMQSYEALRTKWRDIKKKDALIKLNEQQLIQADREALLLNTKDGKTASKLFLAKEHTMEAIWTKLSPLPITSEDVDTWSRNMQETVTGLDNCARKLINVYKIAIVQVFNGYFEELQQLTENMLEMGLVDTAEISVLSLDVCKPTIQYATRQYSSDLDSLETLWESIITNLQQKLQTTYIFLHNAAHLWDLHFERLREAKRIVLKDLQNVIQKNNKATQDQEINLNITLDILRQAPDEDKLEQALDEVNNILDTLKKAYNSHYEVEVKVVEKYGSLVDNETEVLLLELYLFLHAHPKDLEMDPTQQRKRESQQSEPTESQTWILPQQMKQCEYQVDAVRNWMFGLWEAIEKYVATCKEETTQQANSWTAEHIKKLAKRLEVKLAFHTSRYSRIKIDVYDIRLAELRYHLDRLQRHKEGAEKELEYIRNSSLALETEYMQLTEDYEKKISSINSKLKKSINLPTLKAYISNITNNAEICNKKLESFSEQQQRLCDIKLYKIQEATIKFSKEIRLFAEGGSFHPDEAKDLAKNLKSLEKTIKKKLNVIRKEIETQRKKTSQHVASIESKSLEPLTWSLEEFEFIEMINNEIRRLQADLRNEAYNIKLLQKKIEVTFKQMNFEKLINLGESENLDRFQNHFDGIVLMMLQVSDYLYQSFPVINANKKDLRKLTSETYGEENSFVNYAVLLFETFPIENESFASKICCNLYKSLEIIQNEAQVFNVYLFFINDN
;
A
#
# COMPACT_ATOMS: atom_id res chain seq x y z
N MET A 1 -7.21 107.95 48.68
CA MET A 1 -5.86 108.47 48.95
C MET A 1 -4.83 107.77 48.06
N LEU A 2 -4.90 107.96 46.73
CA LEU A 2 -4.14 107.13 45.77
C LEU A 2 -3.31 107.92 44.74
N THR A 3 -3.01 109.19 44.99
CA THR A 3 -2.25 110.03 44.04
C THR A 3 -1.34 111.04 44.77
N LEU A 4 -0.67 110.63 45.85
CA LEU A 4 0.35 111.47 46.50
C LEU A 4 1.72 110.81 46.29
N GLY A 5 2.60 111.49 45.56
CA GLY A 5 3.99 111.10 45.33
C GLY A 5 4.94 111.69 46.38
N LYS A 6 6.19 111.23 46.39
CA LYS A 6 7.24 111.70 47.31
C LYS A 6 7.35 113.24 47.33
N GLY A 7 7.23 113.88 46.17
CA GLY A 7 7.27 115.34 46.02
C GLY A 7 6.05 116.09 46.59
N ASP A 8 4.93 115.42 46.87
CA ASP A 8 3.75 116.07 47.46
C ASP A 8 3.88 116.25 48.98
N PHE A 9 4.62 115.35 49.65
CA PHE A 9 4.93 115.49 51.09
C PHE A 9 5.97 116.57 51.36
N GLU A 10 6.87 116.85 50.42
CA GLU A 10 7.83 117.98 50.52
C GLU A 10 7.10 119.33 50.39
N LYS A 11 6.15 119.45 49.45
CA LYS A 11 5.31 120.65 49.28
C LYS A 11 4.44 120.98 50.50
N ILE A 12 3.92 119.96 51.19
CA ILE A 12 3.11 120.15 52.41
C ILE A 12 3.98 120.67 53.56
N HIS A 13 5.21 120.14 53.70
CA HIS A 13 6.14 120.57 54.73
C HIS A 13 6.54 122.05 54.56
N GLU A 14 6.91 122.48 53.35
CA GLU A 14 7.23 123.88 53.07
C GLU A 14 6.08 124.84 53.43
N LYS A 15 4.84 124.43 53.16
CA LYS A 15 3.65 125.27 53.39
C LYS A 15 3.34 125.47 54.88
N ILE A 16 3.55 124.45 55.72
CA ILE A 16 3.38 124.54 57.19
C ILE A 16 4.43 125.48 57.79
N SER A 17 5.71 125.31 57.40
CA SER A 17 6.81 126.14 57.87
C SER A 17 6.61 127.62 57.53
N LYS A 18 6.13 127.92 56.32
CA LYS A 18 5.86 129.30 55.88
C LYS A 18 4.77 129.99 56.70
N LEU A 19 3.66 129.30 56.98
CA LEU A 19 2.54 129.85 57.76
C LEU A 19 2.92 130.16 59.21
N HIS A 20 3.74 129.32 59.84
CA HIS A 20 4.22 129.55 61.19
C HIS A 20 5.06 130.83 61.26
N GLN A 21 5.97 131.04 60.30
CA GLN A 21 6.82 132.22 60.26
C GLN A 21 6.03 133.53 60.08
N GLU A 22 4.98 133.52 59.25
CA GLU A 22 4.09 134.68 59.11
C GLU A 22 3.34 135.02 60.41
N HIS A 23 2.96 134.02 61.20
CA HIS A 23 2.22 134.21 62.45
C HIS A 23 3.11 134.82 63.56
N THR A 24 4.34 134.34 63.71
CA THR A 24 5.30 134.86 64.72
C THR A 24 5.66 136.33 64.44
N ASN A 25 5.85 136.71 63.18
CA ASN A 25 6.11 138.11 62.79
C ASN A 25 4.96 139.06 63.19
N LYS A 26 3.69 138.63 63.09
CA LYS A 26 2.54 139.47 63.49
C LYS A 26 2.47 139.69 65.00
N ILE A 27 2.88 138.71 65.80
CA ILE A 27 2.90 138.83 67.27
C ILE A 27 3.93 139.87 67.70
N GLU A 28 5.11 139.88 67.07
CA GLU A 28 6.17 140.84 67.37
C GLU A 28 5.77 142.28 67.02
N GLN A 29 5.13 142.50 65.86
CA GLN A 29 4.60 143.81 65.47
C GLN A 29 3.55 144.33 66.47
N PHE A 30 2.68 143.45 66.98
CA PHE A 30 1.65 143.83 67.95
C PHE A 30 2.25 144.24 69.31
N TYR A 31 3.33 143.60 69.75
CA TYR A 31 4.01 143.96 71.00
C TYR A 31 4.66 145.35 70.95
N ILE A 32 5.35 145.67 69.85
CA ILE A 32 5.98 146.99 69.64
C ILE A 32 4.91 148.10 69.71
N PHE A 33 3.76 147.88 69.07
CA PHE A 33 2.64 148.82 69.10
C PHE A 33 2.15 149.13 70.53
N LEU A 34 2.05 148.12 71.40
CA LEU A 34 1.63 148.31 72.80
C LEU A 34 2.66 149.08 73.63
N GLN A 35 3.95 148.87 73.40
CA GLN A 35 5.02 149.62 74.09
C GLN A 35 4.99 151.11 73.74
N ASP A 36 4.77 151.45 72.48
CA ASP A 36 4.71 152.85 72.03
C ASP A 36 3.49 153.59 72.57
N LEU A 37 2.36 152.89 72.78
CA LEU A 37 1.18 153.44 73.45
C LEU A 37 1.47 153.88 74.90
N GLU A 38 2.25 153.11 75.66
CA GLU A 38 2.61 153.48 77.03
C GLU A 38 3.60 154.63 77.10
N LYS A 39 4.53 154.74 76.14
CA LYS A 39 5.40 155.93 76.00
C LYS A 39 4.56 157.19 75.77
N LEU A 40 3.55 157.12 74.91
CA LEU A 40 2.62 158.23 74.66
C LEU A 40 1.82 158.60 75.92
N ARG A 41 1.33 157.60 76.66
CA ARG A 41 0.62 157.80 77.92
C ARG A 41 1.52 158.47 78.97
N ALA A 42 2.76 158.01 79.12
CA ALA A 42 3.75 158.59 80.03
C ALA A 42 3.98 160.09 79.75
N ASN A 43 4.16 160.45 78.47
CA ASN A 43 4.38 161.83 78.06
C ASN A 43 3.15 162.72 78.34
N LYS A 44 1.93 162.24 78.10
CA LYS A 44 0.71 163.00 78.43
C LYS A 44 0.57 163.26 79.92
N PHE A 45 0.78 162.24 80.77
CA PHE A 45 0.71 162.43 82.22
C PHE A 45 1.79 163.39 82.72
N LYS A 46 3.02 163.30 82.17
CA LYS A 46 4.10 164.24 82.50
C LYS A 46 3.70 165.70 82.26
N GLU A 47 3.08 166.00 81.13
CA GLU A 47 2.65 167.38 80.82
C GLU A 47 1.48 167.85 81.70
N VAL A 48 0.50 166.97 81.96
CA VAL A 48 -0.62 167.26 82.88
C VAL A 48 -0.11 167.55 84.29
N LEU A 49 0.79 166.71 84.82
CA LEU A 49 1.35 166.88 86.16
C LEU A 49 2.19 168.14 86.28
N LYS A 50 3.00 168.49 85.26
CA LYS A 50 3.74 169.77 85.25
C LYS A 50 2.80 170.97 85.35
N THR A 51 1.72 170.97 84.56
CA THR A 51 0.77 172.08 84.53
C THR A 51 0.00 172.19 85.86
N ALA A 52 -0.39 171.05 86.40
CA ALA A 52 -1.05 170.97 87.69
C ALA A 52 -0.13 171.41 88.84
N TYR A 53 1.14 171.01 88.82
CA TYR A 53 2.14 171.41 89.82
C TYR A 53 2.35 172.92 89.81
N ALA A 54 2.56 173.52 88.63
CA ALA A 54 2.76 174.96 88.50
C ALA A 54 1.56 175.76 89.04
N ARG A 55 0.34 175.33 88.72
CA ARG A 55 -0.88 175.96 89.25
C ARG A 55 -1.00 175.81 90.75
N LEU A 56 -0.87 174.60 91.28
CA LEU A 56 -0.98 174.36 92.73
C LEU A 56 0.08 175.14 93.51
N HIS A 57 1.28 175.31 92.96
CA HIS A 57 2.34 176.08 93.59
C HIS A 57 2.00 177.58 93.78
N GLU A 58 1.21 178.18 92.88
CA GLU A 58 0.85 179.62 92.95
C GLU A 58 -0.30 179.92 93.94
N ILE A 59 -1.29 179.03 94.07
CA ILE A 59 -2.52 179.26 94.84
C ILE A 59 -2.58 178.50 96.17
N SER A 60 -1.60 177.64 96.45
CA SER A 60 -1.61 176.78 97.63
C SER A 60 -1.28 177.53 98.91
N TYR A 61 -2.11 177.35 99.94
CA TYR A 61 -1.81 177.73 101.33
C TYR A 61 -0.83 176.77 102.02
N GLN A 62 -0.54 175.61 101.41
CA GLN A 62 0.44 174.63 101.91
C GLN A 62 1.87 175.05 101.57
N LEU A 63 2.81 174.65 102.43
CA LEU A 63 4.24 174.90 102.24
C LEU A 63 4.72 174.20 100.95
N PRO A 64 5.63 174.81 100.17
CA PRO A 64 6.20 174.26 98.93
C PRO A 64 6.58 172.77 98.94
N TYR A 65 7.17 172.29 100.05
CA TYR A 65 7.59 170.91 100.21
C TYR A 65 6.42 169.91 100.25
N GLU A 66 5.28 170.28 100.84
CA GLU A 66 4.10 169.41 100.95
C GLU A 66 3.45 169.19 99.57
N VAL A 67 3.38 170.24 98.75
CA VAL A 67 2.89 170.14 97.37
C VAL A 67 3.81 169.26 96.53
N GLN A 68 5.13 169.40 96.69
CA GLN A 68 6.11 168.55 96.01
C GLN A 68 5.95 167.07 96.39
N GLN A 69 5.76 166.77 97.68
CA GLN A 69 5.61 165.39 98.16
C GLN A 69 4.35 164.71 97.62
N TYR A 70 3.25 165.46 97.46
CA TYR A 70 2.03 164.96 96.81
C TYR A 70 2.28 164.59 95.34
N PHE A 71 2.93 165.48 94.57
CA PHE A 71 3.22 165.21 93.16
C PHE A 71 4.26 164.10 92.98
N GLU A 72 5.25 163.99 93.85
CA GLU A 72 6.17 162.85 93.85
C GLU A 72 5.42 161.53 94.04
N HIS A 73 4.48 161.46 95.00
CA HIS A 73 3.64 160.27 95.18
C HIS A 73 2.80 159.95 93.95
N GLU A 74 2.17 160.95 93.33
CA GLU A 74 1.30 160.71 92.18
C GLU A 74 2.09 160.36 90.91
N ILE A 75 3.28 160.95 90.71
CA ILE A 75 4.22 160.55 89.65
C ILE A 75 4.66 159.10 89.86
N LEU A 76 5.00 158.71 91.09
CA LEU A 76 5.45 157.36 91.41
C LEU A 76 4.34 156.34 91.18
N ARG A 77 3.09 156.68 91.57
CA ARG A 77 1.90 155.87 91.31
C ARG A 77 1.64 155.68 89.82
N ILE A 78 1.72 156.74 89.01
CA ILE A 78 1.53 156.64 87.55
C ILE A 78 2.65 155.81 86.91
N ASN A 79 3.90 156.00 87.30
CA ASN A 79 5.02 155.22 86.80
C ASN A 79 4.88 153.72 87.14
N GLN A 80 4.38 153.39 88.35
CA GLN A 80 4.08 152.01 88.72
C GLN A 80 3.02 151.38 87.80
N ILE A 81 1.96 152.11 87.46
CA ILE A 81 0.93 151.63 86.52
C ILE A 81 1.53 151.37 85.13
N ILE A 82 2.35 152.29 84.62
CA ILE A 82 2.98 152.16 83.30
C ILE A 82 3.93 150.96 83.25
N LEU A 83 4.77 150.79 84.27
CA LEU A 83 5.67 149.64 84.38
C LEU A 83 4.90 148.32 84.47
N ASN A 84 3.78 148.30 85.19
CA ASN A 84 2.94 147.12 85.29
C ASN A 84 2.29 146.77 83.94
N ASN A 85 1.84 147.77 83.18
CA ASN A 85 1.28 147.55 81.84
C ASN A 85 2.34 147.01 80.86
N LEU A 86 3.55 147.59 80.86
CA LEU A 86 4.66 147.09 80.03
C LEU A 86 5.01 145.63 80.37
N ARG A 87 4.96 145.27 81.66
CA ARG A 87 5.15 143.88 82.10
C ARG A 87 4.04 142.97 81.58
N CYS A 88 2.77 143.37 81.71
CA CYS A 88 1.63 142.62 81.17
C CYS A 88 1.73 142.40 79.65
N TYR A 89 2.23 143.38 78.90
CA TYR A 89 2.41 143.23 77.45
C TYR A 89 3.52 142.24 77.10
N ALA A 90 4.62 142.22 77.85
CA ALA A 90 5.69 141.25 77.65
C ALA A 90 5.20 139.81 77.93
N ASP A 91 4.41 139.65 79.01
CA ASP A 91 3.78 138.37 79.34
C ASP A 91 2.81 137.92 78.24
N LEU A 92 2.02 138.84 77.66
CA LEU A 92 1.11 138.55 76.55
C LEU A 92 1.86 138.10 75.28
N GLN A 93 2.95 138.77 74.92
CA GLN A 93 3.78 138.38 73.77
C GLN A 93 4.35 136.97 73.95
N LEU A 94 4.86 136.66 75.14
CA LEU A 94 5.37 135.33 75.47
C LEU A 94 4.28 134.26 75.33
N GLN A 95 3.07 134.51 75.86
CA GLN A 95 1.96 133.56 75.74
C GLN A 95 1.53 133.33 74.29
N LEU A 96 1.48 134.37 73.47
CA LEU A 96 1.12 134.26 72.06
C LEU A 96 2.18 133.46 71.26
N ASN A 97 3.47 133.71 71.51
CA ASN A 97 4.56 132.96 70.88
C ASN A 97 4.54 131.48 71.31
N LEU A 98 4.32 131.20 72.60
CA LEU A 98 4.18 129.82 73.09
C LEU A 98 3.01 129.09 72.40
N LYS A 99 1.88 129.78 72.17
CA LYS A 99 0.74 129.21 71.46
C LYS A 99 1.05 128.95 69.98
N ALA A 100 1.76 129.86 69.32
CA ALA A 100 2.19 129.71 67.92
C ALA A 100 3.14 128.52 67.73
N GLU A 101 4.13 128.38 68.63
CA GLU A 101 5.10 127.28 68.60
C GLU A 101 4.43 125.93 68.85
N ASN A 102 3.53 125.88 69.83
CA ASN A 102 2.80 124.65 70.14
C ASN A 102 1.91 124.20 68.98
N ASN A 103 1.25 125.14 68.29
CA ASN A 103 0.45 124.83 67.10
C ASN A 103 1.30 124.26 65.94
N ASN A 104 2.48 124.83 65.69
CA ASN A 104 3.41 124.32 64.66
C ASN A 104 3.87 122.90 64.98
N ARG A 105 4.27 122.66 66.24
CA ARG A 105 4.65 121.32 66.71
C ARG A 105 3.55 120.28 66.48
N LEU A 106 2.29 120.60 66.79
CA LEU A 106 1.15 119.69 66.57
C LEU A 106 0.90 119.41 65.08
N GLN A 107 1.01 120.42 64.21
CA GLN A 107 0.89 120.24 62.77
C GLN A 107 2.03 119.39 62.20
N MET A 108 3.26 119.59 62.68
CA MET A 108 4.42 118.84 62.24
C MET A 108 4.37 117.37 62.70
N GLN A 109 3.92 117.10 63.94
CA GLN A 109 3.64 115.74 64.41
C GLN A 109 2.55 115.05 63.57
N SER A 110 1.50 115.78 63.19
CA SER A 110 0.43 115.25 62.34
C SER A 110 0.93 114.91 60.93
N TYR A 111 1.85 115.71 60.37
CA TYR A 111 2.52 115.44 59.09
C TYR A 111 3.37 114.17 59.15
N GLU A 112 4.21 114.00 60.16
CA GLU A 112 5.05 112.80 60.33
C GLU A 112 4.20 111.55 60.55
N ALA A 113 3.11 111.65 61.32
CA ALA A 113 2.16 110.56 61.52
C ALA A 113 1.43 110.13 60.23
N LEU A 114 1.18 111.06 59.31
CA LEU A 114 0.52 110.76 58.03
C LEU A 114 1.50 110.16 57.01
N ARG A 115 2.76 110.64 57.00
CA ARG A 115 3.84 110.10 56.18
C ARG A 115 4.20 108.65 56.56
N THR A 116 4.27 108.35 57.85
CA THR A 116 4.51 106.99 58.37
C THR A 116 3.37 106.04 58.00
N LYS A 117 2.10 106.42 58.22
CA LYS A 117 0.94 105.62 57.81
C LYS A 117 0.89 105.31 56.30
N TRP A 118 1.21 106.27 55.45
CA TRP A 118 1.23 106.06 53.99
C TRP A 118 2.30 105.03 53.57
N ARG A 119 3.50 105.14 54.16
CA ARG A 119 4.61 104.20 53.94
C ARG A 119 4.21 102.77 54.34
N ASP A 120 3.55 102.59 55.49
CA ASP A 120 3.12 101.27 55.96
C ASP A 120 2.05 100.62 55.07
N ILE A 121 1.11 101.40 54.53
CA ILE A 121 0.09 100.88 53.61
C ILE A 121 0.72 100.40 52.29
N LYS A 122 1.67 101.17 51.73
CA LYS A 122 2.32 100.80 50.47
C LYS A 122 3.22 99.56 50.61
N LYS A 123 3.91 99.40 51.76
CA LYS A 123 4.65 98.18 52.10
C LYS A 123 3.74 96.95 52.14
N LYS A 124 2.61 97.04 52.85
CA LYS A 124 1.66 95.93 52.99
C LYS A 124 1.01 95.53 51.66
N ASP A 125 0.60 96.50 50.83
CA ASP A 125 -0.03 96.22 49.52
C ASP A 125 0.90 95.49 48.55
N ALA A 126 2.19 95.84 48.52
CA ALA A 126 3.18 95.17 47.66
C ALA A 126 3.45 93.71 48.09
N LEU A 127 3.55 93.45 49.41
CA LEU A 127 3.78 92.11 49.95
C LEU A 127 2.55 91.20 49.81
N ILE A 128 1.34 91.74 49.98
CA ILE A 128 0.09 90.99 49.77
C ILE A 128 -0.02 90.55 48.30
N LYS A 129 0.28 91.44 47.35
CA LYS A 129 0.26 91.11 45.92
C LYS A 129 1.25 90.02 45.55
N LEU A 130 2.49 90.07 46.06
CA LEU A 130 3.49 89.02 45.85
C LEU A 130 3.02 87.67 46.41
N ASN A 131 2.47 87.67 47.62
CA ASN A 131 1.93 86.48 48.28
C ASN A 131 0.77 85.85 47.49
N GLU A 132 -0.18 86.66 47.01
CA GLU A 132 -1.34 86.17 46.25
C GLU A 132 -0.93 85.60 44.88
N GLN A 133 -0.05 86.29 44.15
CA GLN A 133 0.32 85.92 42.78
C GLN A 133 1.27 84.72 42.70
N GLN A 134 2.30 84.66 43.56
CA GLN A 134 3.38 83.67 43.43
C GLN A 134 3.29 82.48 44.39
N LEU A 135 2.56 82.60 45.51
CA LEU A 135 2.38 81.49 46.46
C LEU A 135 0.98 80.88 46.41
N ILE A 136 -0.08 81.67 46.26
CA ILE A 136 -1.46 81.15 46.35
C ILE A 136 -2.02 80.79 44.96
N GLN A 137 -1.77 81.64 43.95
CA GLN A 137 -2.26 81.46 42.58
C GLN A 137 -1.27 80.79 41.62
N ALA A 138 -0.11 80.32 42.12
CA ALA A 138 0.87 79.64 41.27
C ALA A 138 0.28 78.36 40.64
N ASP A 139 0.33 78.28 39.31
CA ASP A 139 -0.08 77.11 38.54
C ASP A 139 0.99 76.02 38.61
N ARG A 140 0.91 75.25 39.69
CA ARG A 140 1.80 74.14 40.05
C ARG A 140 1.80 73.02 39.00
N GLU A 141 0.65 72.81 38.36
CA GLU A 141 0.51 71.80 37.30
C GLU A 141 1.18 72.25 36.01
N ALA A 142 1.02 73.52 35.63
CA ALA A 142 1.74 74.08 34.49
C ALA A 142 3.26 74.03 34.72
N LEU A 143 3.75 74.31 35.92
CA LEU A 143 5.18 74.19 36.25
C LEU A 143 5.70 72.76 36.13
N LEU A 144 4.96 71.77 36.67
CA LEU A 144 5.29 70.35 36.52
C LEU A 144 5.30 69.93 35.05
N LEU A 145 4.23 70.24 34.33
CA LEU A 145 4.03 69.87 32.93
C LEU A 145 4.89 70.67 31.97
N ASN A 146 5.59 71.73 32.40
CA ASN A 146 6.54 72.45 31.56
C ASN A 146 7.95 71.87 31.61
N THR A 147 8.29 71.11 32.65
CA THR A 147 9.57 70.39 32.72
C THR A 147 9.63 69.23 31.71
N LYS A 148 10.80 68.97 31.14
CA LYS A 148 11.01 67.82 30.24
C LYS A 148 10.69 66.49 30.95
N ASP A 149 11.04 66.39 32.22
CA ASP A 149 10.84 65.20 33.04
C ASP A 149 9.37 64.98 33.38
N GLY A 150 8.61 66.04 33.69
CA GLY A 150 7.16 65.97 33.91
C GLY A 150 6.38 65.60 32.65
N LYS A 151 6.69 66.21 31.49
CA LYS A 151 6.05 65.86 30.19
C LYS A 151 6.29 64.42 29.80
N THR A 152 7.53 63.93 29.97
CA THR A 152 7.89 62.56 29.61
C THR A 152 7.26 61.55 30.55
N ALA A 153 7.28 61.80 31.86
CA ALA A 153 6.64 60.92 32.84
C ALA A 153 5.12 60.83 32.65
N SER A 154 4.42 61.95 32.37
CA SER A 154 2.97 61.95 32.13
C SER A 154 2.59 61.23 30.83
N LYS A 155 3.34 61.46 29.73
CA LYS A 155 3.13 60.72 28.47
C LYS A 155 3.37 59.22 28.63
N LEU A 156 4.41 58.84 29.36
CA LEU A 156 4.71 57.43 29.64
C LEU A 156 3.64 56.78 30.53
N PHE A 157 3.11 57.52 31.51
CA PHE A 157 2.00 57.07 32.34
C PHE A 157 0.76 56.73 31.50
N LEU A 158 0.30 57.68 30.66
CA LEU A 158 -0.83 57.45 29.76
C LEU A 158 -0.58 56.31 28.75
N ALA A 159 0.65 56.22 28.21
CA ALA A 159 1.01 55.12 27.32
C ALA A 159 0.92 53.75 28.03
N LYS A 160 1.32 53.68 29.30
CA LYS A 160 1.22 52.46 30.10
C LYS A 160 -0.22 52.12 30.46
N GLU A 161 -1.04 53.11 30.77
CA GLU A 161 -2.49 52.95 30.96
C GLU A 161 -3.16 52.34 29.71
N HIS A 162 -2.93 52.92 28.53
CA HIS A 162 -3.46 52.37 27.27
C HIS A 162 -2.88 51.00 26.91
N THR A 163 -1.62 50.72 27.26
CA THR A 163 -1.04 49.38 27.07
C THR A 163 -1.78 48.35 27.91
N MET A 164 -2.16 48.72 29.14
CA MET A 164 -2.98 47.89 30.02
C MET A 164 -4.33 47.57 29.36
N GLU A 165 -4.98 48.59 28.77
CA GLU A 165 -6.22 48.45 27.99
C GLU A 165 -6.12 47.46 26.83
N ALA A 166 -5.02 47.56 26.08
CA ALA A 166 -4.73 46.68 24.96
C ALA A 166 -4.41 45.23 25.37
N ILE A 167 -3.94 44.99 26.60
CA ILE A 167 -3.66 43.62 27.09
C ILE A 167 -4.95 42.94 27.55
N TRP A 168 -5.92 43.66 28.13
CA TRP A 168 -7.23 43.06 28.50
C TRP A 168 -8.02 42.59 27.27
N THR A 169 -8.02 43.38 26.20
CA THR A 169 -8.79 43.06 24.98
C THR A 169 -8.27 41.83 24.23
N LYS A 170 -7.05 41.35 24.53
CA LYS A 170 -6.44 40.19 23.85
C LYS A 170 -6.89 38.82 24.37
N LEU A 171 -7.45 38.73 25.60
CA LEU A 171 -8.06 37.51 26.11
C LEU A 171 -9.50 37.40 25.58
N SER A 172 -9.68 36.97 24.33
CA SER A 172 -10.97 37.14 23.61
C SER A 172 -11.64 35.88 23.05
N PRO A 173 -11.07 34.66 23.05
CA PRO A 173 -12.00 33.54 23.25
C PRO A 173 -11.48 32.37 24.07
N LEU A 174 -12.41 31.76 24.81
CA LEU A 174 -12.30 30.41 25.35
C LEU A 174 -12.06 29.38 24.23
N PRO A 175 -11.30 28.31 24.48
CA PRO A 175 -10.69 27.93 25.76
C PRO A 175 -9.33 28.61 25.97
N ILE A 176 -9.08 29.09 27.19
CA ILE A 176 -7.83 29.71 27.61
C ILE A 176 -6.96 28.62 28.24
N THR A 177 -5.66 28.56 27.92
CA THR A 177 -4.73 27.60 28.55
C THR A 177 -3.96 28.23 29.71
N SER A 178 -3.41 27.41 30.62
CA SER A 178 -2.63 27.94 31.75
C SER A 178 -1.40 28.74 31.30
N GLU A 179 -0.80 28.37 30.16
CA GLU A 179 0.32 29.10 29.54
C GLU A 179 -0.10 30.50 29.05
N ASP A 180 -1.29 30.63 28.47
CA ASP A 180 -1.85 31.92 28.04
C ASP A 180 -2.13 32.83 29.26
N VAL A 181 -2.61 32.27 30.37
CA VAL A 181 -2.86 33.03 31.61
C VAL A 181 -1.55 33.51 32.24
N ASP A 182 -0.53 32.65 32.30
CA ASP A 182 0.77 33.01 32.88
C ASP A 182 1.50 34.08 32.05
N THR A 183 1.44 34.00 30.72
CA THR A 183 2.00 35.02 29.84
C THR A 183 1.26 36.36 29.97
N TRP A 184 -0.08 36.33 30.04
CA TRP A 184 -0.89 37.52 30.30
C TRP A 184 -0.57 38.15 31.66
N SER A 185 -0.50 37.34 32.72
CA SER A 185 -0.22 37.78 34.09
C SER A 185 1.13 38.49 34.19
N ARG A 186 2.16 37.91 33.56
CA ARG A 186 3.50 38.51 33.50
C ARG A 186 3.48 39.88 32.82
N ASN A 187 2.86 39.96 31.63
CA ASN A 187 2.76 41.22 30.88
C ASN A 187 1.98 42.29 31.66
N MET A 188 0.93 41.89 32.39
CA MET A 188 0.17 42.80 33.24
C MET A 188 0.98 43.28 34.45
N GLN A 189 1.67 42.39 35.15
CA GLN A 189 2.54 42.75 36.27
C GLN A 189 3.67 43.70 35.84
N GLU A 190 4.29 43.47 34.69
CA GLU A 190 5.28 44.38 34.10
C GLU A 190 4.69 45.75 33.75
N THR A 191 3.46 45.80 33.25
CA THR A 191 2.79 47.05 32.91
C THR A 191 2.42 47.85 34.16
N VAL A 192 1.88 47.19 35.19
CA VAL A 192 1.50 47.79 36.48
C VAL A 192 2.71 48.29 37.25
N THR A 193 3.81 47.53 37.29
CA THR A 193 5.07 47.99 37.90
C THR A 193 5.66 49.18 37.13
N GLY A 194 5.55 49.17 35.79
CA GLY A 194 5.89 50.32 34.96
C GLY A 194 5.04 51.56 35.26
N LEU A 195 3.74 51.38 35.47
CA LEU A 195 2.78 52.44 35.81
C LEU A 195 3.08 53.05 37.19
N ASP A 196 3.33 52.21 38.20
CA ASP A 196 3.74 52.61 39.55
C ASP A 196 5.04 53.43 39.55
N ASN A 197 6.03 52.99 38.77
CA ASN A 197 7.26 53.75 38.59
C ASN A 197 7.03 55.12 37.91
N CYS A 198 6.09 55.23 36.97
CA CYS A 198 5.75 56.51 36.33
C CYS A 198 5.02 57.45 37.30
N ALA A 199 4.06 56.94 38.07
CA ALA A 199 3.33 57.71 39.08
C ALA A 199 4.27 58.25 40.18
N ARG A 200 5.15 57.40 40.74
CA ARG A 200 6.15 57.85 41.73
C ARG A 200 7.09 58.92 41.16
N LYS A 201 7.49 58.79 39.88
CA LYS A 201 8.28 59.83 39.20
C LYS A 201 7.49 61.15 39.07
N LEU A 202 6.21 61.11 38.71
CA LEU A 202 5.36 62.30 38.65
C LEU A 202 5.22 62.99 40.01
N ILE A 203 4.97 62.23 41.07
CA ILE A 203 4.91 62.74 42.45
C ILE A 203 6.25 63.37 42.85
N ASN A 204 7.38 62.75 42.48
CA ASN A 204 8.70 63.32 42.75
C ASN A 204 8.99 64.60 41.96
N VAL A 205 8.55 64.69 40.70
CA VAL A 205 8.66 65.93 39.91
C VAL A 205 7.75 67.01 40.51
N TYR A 206 6.58 66.65 41.05
CA TYR A 206 5.71 67.58 41.78
C TYR A 206 6.37 68.12 43.05
N LYS A 207 7.05 67.26 43.83
CA LYS A 207 7.90 67.69 44.96
C LYS A 207 8.94 68.74 44.54
N ILE A 208 9.61 68.53 43.42
CA ILE A 208 10.61 69.47 42.88
C ILE A 208 9.95 70.77 42.42
N ALA A 209 8.79 70.71 41.76
CA ALA A 209 8.05 71.89 41.33
C ALA A 209 7.60 72.76 42.52
N ILE A 210 7.16 72.15 43.62
CA ILE A 210 6.85 72.89 44.87
C ILE A 210 8.08 73.64 45.38
N VAL A 211 9.25 73.00 45.39
CA VAL A 211 10.50 73.65 45.81
C VAL A 211 10.87 74.82 44.88
N GLN A 212 10.65 74.67 43.57
CA GLN A 212 10.89 75.74 42.60
C GLN A 212 9.96 76.95 42.81
N VAL A 213 8.68 76.72 43.16
CA VAL A 213 7.74 77.81 43.51
C VAL A 213 8.24 78.59 44.71
N PHE A 214 8.67 77.90 45.78
CA PHE A 214 9.23 78.56 46.95
C PHE A 214 10.52 79.32 46.64
N ASN A 215 11.43 78.73 45.87
CA ASN A 215 12.68 79.40 45.47
C ASN A 215 12.41 80.66 44.65
N GLY A 216 11.52 80.59 43.64
CA GLY A 216 11.14 81.76 42.85
C GLY A 216 10.49 82.86 43.69
N TYR A 217 9.64 82.49 44.65
CA TYR A 217 9.08 83.44 45.61
C TYR A 217 10.16 84.13 46.45
N PHE A 218 11.15 83.38 46.96
CA PHE A 218 12.23 83.97 47.76
C PHE A 218 13.15 84.89 46.93
N GLU A 219 13.41 84.55 45.66
CA GLU A 219 14.18 85.41 44.74
C GLU A 219 13.44 86.73 44.43
N GLU A 220 12.15 86.68 44.11
CA GLU A 220 11.34 87.89 43.87
C GLU A 220 11.14 88.71 45.14
N LEU A 221 10.99 88.07 46.30
CA LEU A 221 10.95 88.74 47.60
C LEU A 221 12.26 89.51 47.85
N GLN A 222 13.40 88.90 47.53
CA GLN A 222 14.70 89.55 47.64
C GLN A 222 14.78 90.78 46.72
N GLN A 223 14.44 90.65 45.44
CA GLN A 223 14.43 91.77 44.49
C GLN A 223 13.48 92.91 44.93
N LEU A 224 12.31 92.55 45.45
CA LEU A 224 11.33 93.53 45.94
C LEU A 224 11.84 94.24 47.21
N THR A 225 12.57 93.56 48.10
CA THR A 225 13.22 94.19 49.24
C THR A 225 14.36 95.13 48.84
N GLU A 226 15.15 94.77 47.83
CA GLU A 226 16.21 95.62 47.26
C GLU A 226 15.61 96.90 46.64
N ASN A 227 14.53 96.76 45.84
CA ASN A 227 13.81 97.90 45.27
C ASN A 227 13.17 98.82 46.34
N MET A 228 12.69 98.26 47.46
CA MET A 228 12.13 99.04 48.57
C MET A 228 13.19 99.82 49.36
N LEU A 229 14.41 99.29 49.45
CA LEU A 229 15.57 99.99 50.01
C LEU A 229 15.96 101.20 49.16
N GLU A 230 16.05 101.03 47.83
CA GLU A 230 16.39 102.13 46.91
C GLU A 230 15.38 103.29 46.94
N MET A 231 14.09 102.99 47.13
CA MET A 231 13.04 104.03 47.21
C MET A 231 12.98 104.75 48.57
N GLY A 232 13.79 104.37 49.56
CA GLY A 232 13.77 104.94 50.93
C GLY A 232 12.48 104.65 51.69
N LEU A 233 11.84 103.52 51.35
CA LEU A 233 10.61 103.06 51.99
C LEU A 233 10.91 102.25 53.26
N VAL A 234 12.06 101.57 53.36
CA VAL A 234 12.41 100.65 54.46
C VAL A 234 13.86 100.92 54.93
N ASP A 235 14.12 100.85 56.24
CA ASP A 235 15.47 100.86 56.82
C ASP A 235 15.98 99.41 57.07
N THR A 236 17.30 99.19 57.13
CA THR A 236 17.89 97.84 57.25
C THR A 236 17.41 97.02 58.46
N ALA A 237 17.00 97.68 59.54
CA ALA A 237 16.44 97.04 60.74
C ALA A 237 14.94 96.64 60.59
N GLU A 238 14.19 97.25 59.67
CA GLU A 238 12.77 96.96 59.45
C GLU A 238 12.53 95.75 58.54
N ILE A 239 13.55 95.34 57.76
CA ILE A 239 13.47 94.21 56.81
C ILE A 239 13.24 92.88 57.55
N SER A 240 13.93 92.68 58.67
CA SER A 240 13.81 91.45 59.49
C SER A 240 12.45 91.32 60.17
N VAL A 241 11.81 92.43 60.51
CA VAL A 241 10.45 92.46 61.11
C VAL A 241 9.38 92.23 60.03
N LEU A 242 9.55 92.82 58.84
CA LEU A 242 8.63 92.64 57.70
C LEU A 242 8.54 91.18 57.23
N SER A 243 9.65 90.43 57.26
CA SER A 243 9.66 89.00 56.89
C SER A 243 8.89 88.12 57.89
N LEU A 244 8.87 88.52 59.17
CA LEU A 244 8.26 87.78 60.27
C LEU A 244 6.74 87.95 60.35
N ASP A 245 6.22 89.15 60.06
CA ASP A 245 4.79 89.46 60.25
C ASP A 245 3.92 89.22 59.01
N VAL A 246 4.42 89.46 57.79
CA VAL A 246 3.58 89.43 56.57
C VAL A 246 3.81 88.17 55.72
N CYS A 247 5.06 87.70 55.63
CA CYS A 247 5.39 86.56 54.76
C CYS A 247 5.27 85.22 55.48
N LYS A 248 5.65 85.14 56.77
CA LYS A 248 5.65 83.88 57.54
C LYS A 248 4.28 83.18 57.63
N PRO A 249 3.14 83.86 57.88
CA PRO A 249 1.84 83.19 57.90
C PRO A 249 1.46 82.61 56.54
N THR A 250 1.75 83.33 55.45
CA THR A 250 1.49 82.90 54.07
C THR A 250 2.37 81.72 53.68
N ILE A 251 3.66 81.74 54.02
CA ILE A 251 4.58 80.62 53.77
C ILE A 251 4.10 79.39 54.53
N GLN A 252 3.70 79.53 55.81
CA GLN A 252 3.16 78.41 56.60
C GLN A 252 1.86 77.85 56.01
N TYR A 253 0.96 78.72 55.53
CA TYR A 253 -0.26 78.32 54.85
C TYR A 253 0.05 77.55 53.56
N ALA A 254 0.91 78.08 52.69
CA ALA A 254 1.32 77.43 51.45
C ALA A 254 2.06 76.10 51.69
N THR A 255 2.96 76.03 52.69
CA THR A 255 3.63 74.77 53.05
C THR A 255 2.63 73.71 53.51
N ARG A 256 1.63 74.08 54.32
CA ARG A 256 0.57 73.15 54.76
C ARG A 256 -0.32 72.70 53.61
N GLN A 257 -0.69 73.62 52.72
CA GLN A 257 -1.50 73.28 51.55
C GLN A 257 -0.74 72.32 50.63
N TYR A 258 0.52 72.62 50.31
CA TYR A 258 1.33 71.79 49.41
C TYR A 258 1.71 70.44 50.01
N SER A 259 1.97 70.38 51.32
CA SER A 259 2.17 69.09 52.00
C SER A 259 0.87 68.28 52.00
N SER A 260 -0.27 68.90 52.25
CA SER A 260 -1.57 68.22 52.20
C SER A 260 -1.91 67.71 50.80
N ASP A 261 -1.65 68.50 49.75
CA ASP A 261 -1.87 68.09 48.36
C ASP A 261 -0.95 66.90 48.02
N LEU A 262 0.33 66.96 48.36
CA LEU A 262 1.29 65.88 48.13
C LEU A 262 0.91 64.59 48.88
N ASP A 263 0.56 64.69 50.16
CA ASP A 263 0.11 63.54 50.97
C ASP A 263 -1.17 62.94 50.36
N SER A 264 -2.08 63.79 49.85
CA SER A 264 -3.29 63.31 49.18
C SER A 264 -3.00 62.57 47.86
N LEU A 265 -1.99 62.98 47.08
CA LEU A 265 -1.56 62.26 45.87
C LEU A 265 -0.92 60.91 46.21
N GLU A 266 -0.02 60.90 47.19
CA GLU A 266 0.68 59.67 47.60
C GLU A 266 -0.32 58.64 48.12
N THR A 267 -1.21 59.05 49.02
CA THR A 267 -2.25 58.17 49.56
C THR A 267 -3.25 57.70 48.50
N LEU A 268 -3.65 58.58 47.56
CA LEU A 268 -4.52 58.20 46.44
C LEU A 268 -3.84 57.17 45.52
N TRP A 269 -2.60 57.40 45.12
CA TRP A 269 -1.87 56.45 44.26
C TRP A 269 -1.61 55.12 44.97
N GLU A 270 -1.21 55.14 46.24
CA GLU A 270 -1.00 53.93 47.05
C GLU A 270 -2.29 53.10 47.16
N SER A 271 -3.44 53.76 47.34
CA SER A 271 -4.75 53.10 47.34
C SER A 271 -5.05 52.46 45.98
N ILE A 272 -4.86 53.18 44.88
CA ILE A 272 -5.15 52.70 43.51
C ILE A 272 -4.25 51.53 43.13
N ILE A 273 -2.93 51.63 43.34
CA ILE A 273 -1.99 50.56 42.99
C ILE A 273 -2.23 49.30 43.82
N THR A 274 -2.55 49.44 45.11
CA THR A 274 -2.87 48.31 45.98
C THR A 274 -4.15 47.62 45.52
N ASN A 275 -5.19 48.38 45.20
CA ASN A 275 -6.45 47.84 44.68
C ASN A 275 -6.24 47.13 43.32
N LEU A 276 -5.51 47.76 42.39
CA LEU A 276 -5.21 47.18 41.08
C LEU A 276 -4.42 45.87 41.20
N GLN A 277 -3.39 45.82 42.06
CA GLN A 277 -2.61 44.60 42.31
C GLN A 277 -3.45 43.49 42.94
N GLN A 278 -4.26 43.80 43.95
CA GLN A 278 -5.17 42.82 44.56
C GLN A 278 -6.16 42.27 43.53
N LYS A 279 -6.75 43.13 42.70
CA LYS A 279 -7.73 42.73 41.69
C LYS A 279 -7.07 41.90 40.58
N LEU A 280 -5.89 42.27 40.11
CA LEU A 280 -5.11 41.44 39.19
C LEU A 280 -4.78 40.08 39.76
N GLN A 281 -4.41 39.98 41.04
CA GLN A 281 -4.18 38.70 41.70
C GLN A 281 -5.45 37.84 41.75
N THR A 282 -6.60 38.42 42.11
CA THR A 282 -7.88 37.68 42.09
C THR A 282 -8.27 37.25 40.67
N THR A 283 -7.98 38.09 39.67
CA THR A 283 -8.23 37.80 38.25
C THR A 283 -7.35 36.64 37.77
N TYR A 284 -6.07 36.64 38.14
CA TYR A 284 -5.15 35.56 37.83
C TYR A 284 -5.63 34.24 38.40
N ILE A 285 -6.01 34.19 39.70
CA ILE A 285 -6.51 32.97 40.33
C ILE A 285 -7.75 32.45 39.59
N PHE A 286 -8.70 33.34 39.28
CA PHE A 286 -9.90 32.98 38.54
C PHE A 286 -9.58 32.42 37.15
N LEU A 287 -8.72 33.09 36.39
CA LEU A 287 -8.34 32.67 35.04
C LEU A 287 -7.53 31.39 35.02
N HIS A 288 -6.58 31.25 35.93
CA HIS A 288 -5.77 30.05 36.06
C HIS A 288 -6.66 28.85 36.40
N ASN A 289 -7.61 29.02 37.34
CA ASN A 289 -8.58 27.98 37.65
C ASN A 289 -9.47 27.65 36.45
N ALA A 290 -9.95 28.65 35.71
CA ALA A 290 -10.76 28.44 34.50
C ALA A 290 -9.98 27.71 33.40
N ALA A 291 -8.72 28.08 33.18
CA ALA A 291 -7.85 27.47 32.20
C ALA A 291 -7.50 26.01 32.53
N HIS A 292 -7.24 25.74 33.80
CA HIS A 292 -6.95 24.40 34.31
C HIS A 292 -8.09 23.40 34.03
N LEU A 293 -9.36 23.85 34.04
CA LEU A 293 -10.51 23.01 33.66
C LEU A 293 -10.36 22.49 32.23
N TRP A 294 -10.00 23.38 31.30
CA TRP A 294 -9.83 23.04 29.89
C TRP A 294 -8.59 22.20 29.64
N ASP A 295 -7.47 22.52 30.31
CA ASP A 295 -6.23 21.75 30.18
C ASP A 295 -6.45 20.29 30.60
N LEU A 296 -7.10 20.06 31.76
CA LEU A 296 -7.46 18.73 32.23
C LEU A 296 -8.43 18.02 31.28
N HIS A 297 -9.47 18.72 30.82
CA HIS A 297 -10.43 18.18 29.87
C HIS A 297 -9.74 17.71 28.58
N PHE A 298 -8.91 18.56 27.97
CA PHE A 298 -8.20 18.22 26.74
C PHE A 298 -7.18 17.10 26.93
N GLU A 299 -6.53 17.02 28.08
CA GLU A 299 -5.64 15.90 28.42
C GLU A 299 -6.41 14.58 28.50
N ARG A 300 -7.55 14.54 29.20
CA ARG A 300 -8.41 13.35 29.28
C ARG A 300 -8.97 12.94 27.93
N LEU A 301 -9.41 13.88 27.11
CA LEU A 301 -9.86 13.60 25.74
C LEU A 301 -8.73 13.01 24.88
N ARG A 302 -7.52 13.55 24.99
CA ARG A 302 -6.34 13.02 24.29
C ARG A 302 -6.02 11.60 24.74
N GLU A 303 -6.12 11.33 26.03
CA GLU A 303 -5.91 10.00 26.61
C GLU A 303 -7.00 9.01 26.18
N ALA A 304 -8.28 9.42 26.16
CA ALA A 304 -9.38 8.62 25.65
C ALA A 304 -9.18 8.24 24.16
N LYS A 305 -8.75 9.19 23.32
CA LYS A 305 -8.37 8.92 21.91
C LYS A 305 -7.23 7.91 21.86
N ARG A 306 -6.18 8.09 22.69
CA ARG A 306 -5.01 7.20 22.73
C ARG A 306 -5.38 5.77 23.09
N ILE A 307 -6.24 5.57 24.09
CA ILE A 307 -6.73 4.25 24.51
C ILE A 307 -7.48 3.57 23.37
N VAL A 308 -8.44 4.26 22.74
CA VAL A 308 -9.24 3.70 21.64
C VAL A 308 -8.37 3.35 20.43
N LEU A 309 -7.43 4.22 20.05
CA LEU A 309 -6.52 3.95 18.95
C LEU A 309 -5.59 2.76 19.23
N LYS A 310 -5.11 2.61 20.46
CA LYS A 310 -4.29 1.47 20.87
C LYS A 310 -5.08 0.16 20.84
N ASP A 311 -6.31 0.18 21.36
CA ASP A 311 -7.21 -0.99 21.31
C ASP A 311 -7.54 -1.37 19.87
N LEU A 312 -7.82 -0.38 19.01
CA LEU A 312 -8.07 -0.59 17.59
C LEU A 312 -6.85 -1.24 16.91
N GLN A 313 -5.64 -0.74 17.19
CA GLN A 313 -4.41 -1.32 16.66
C GLN A 313 -4.22 -2.77 17.10
N ASN A 314 -4.45 -3.09 18.38
CA ASN A 314 -4.34 -4.45 18.91
C ASN A 314 -5.33 -5.40 18.23
N VAL A 315 -6.59 -4.97 18.06
CA VAL A 315 -7.62 -5.75 17.36
C VAL A 315 -7.25 -5.96 15.90
N ILE A 316 -6.78 -4.93 15.19
CA ILE A 316 -6.33 -5.04 13.80
C ILE A 316 -5.17 -6.05 13.68
N GLN A 317 -4.19 -6.01 14.58
CA GLN A 317 -3.07 -6.95 14.58
C GLN A 317 -3.54 -8.40 14.80
N LYS A 318 -4.44 -8.61 15.76
CA LYS A 318 -5.04 -9.93 16.01
C LYS A 318 -5.82 -10.44 14.81
N ASN A 319 -6.66 -9.60 14.20
CA ASN A 319 -7.46 -9.91 13.02
C ASN A 319 -6.57 -10.24 11.81
N ASN A 320 -5.48 -9.50 11.61
CA ASN A 320 -4.52 -9.77 10.54
C ASN A 320 -3.82 -11.12 10.73
N LYS A 321 -3.44 -11.49 11.96
CA LYS A 321 -2.86 -12.80 12.25
C LYS A 321 -3.84 -13.94 11.93
N ALA A 322 -5.09 -13.83 12.39
CA ALA A 322 -6.13 -14.83 12.09
C ALA A 322 -6.39 -14.95 10.58
N THR A 323 -6.35 -13.83 9.84
CA THR A 323 -6.44 -13.83 8.38
C THR A 323 -5.25 -14.55 7.76
N GLN A 324 -4.03 -14.29 8.24
CA GLN A 324 -2.81 -14.90 7.72
C GLN A 324 -2.81 -16.43 7.89
N ASP A 325 -3.33 -16.93 9.02
CA ASP A 325 -3.48 -18.38 9.24
C ASP A 325 -4.43 -19.00 8.20
N GLN A 326 -5.52 -18.31 7.84
CA GLN A 326 -6.43 -18.73 6.77
C GLN A 326 -5.80 -18.62 5.37
N GLU A 327 -4.94 -17.63 5.12
CA GLU A 327 -4.19 -17.52 3.86
C GLU A 327 -3.18 -18.67 3.69
N ILE A 328 -2.55 -19.13 4.76
CA ILE A 328 -1.67 -20.31 4.73
C ILE A 328 -2.50 -21.55 4.34
N ASN A 329 -3.65 -21.74 4.97
CA ASN A 329 -4.56 -22.85 4.63
C ASN A 329 -5.04 -22.78 3.17
N LEU A 330 -5.33 -21.57 2.68
CA LEU A 330 -5.72 -21.35 1.30
C LEU A 330 -4.59 -21.73 0.33
N ASN A 331 -3.34 -21.33 0.60
CA ASN A 331 -2.20 -21.69 -0.23
C ASN A 331 -1.96 -23.21 -0.28
N ILE A 332 -2.09 -23.90 0.85
CA ILE A 332 -2.00 -25.37 0.90
C ILE A 332 -3.09 -26.01 0.03
N THR A 333 -4.32 -25.52 0.14
CA THR A 333 -5.46 -26.04 -0.64
C THR A 333 -5.33 -25.70 -2.13
N LEU A 334 -4.73 -24.56 -2.47
CA LEU A 334 -4.40 -24.19 -3.85
C LEU A 334 -3.36 -25.13 -4.47
N ASP A 335 -2.37 -25.58 -3.70
CA ASP A 335 -1.40 -26.57 -4.18
C ASP A 335 -2.07 -27.94 -4.41
N ILE A 336 -3.02 -28.33 -3.54
CA ILE A 336 -3.85 -29.53 -3.73
C ILE A 336 -4.69 -29.41 -5.01
N LEU A 337 -5.37 -28.26 -5.20
CA LEU A 337 -6.15 -27.97 -6.41
C LEU A 337 -5.30 -28.08 -7.67
N ARG A 338 -4.12 -27.45 -7.66
CA ARG A 338 -3.19 -27.45 -8.79
C ARG A 338 -2.69 -28.85 -9.15
N GLN A 339 -2.61 -29.75 -8.19
CA GLN A 339 -2.09 -31.11 -8.38
C GLN A 339 -3.17 -32.19 -8.36
N ALA A 340 -4.46 -31.82 -8.43
CA ALA A 340 -5.54 -32.79 -8.32
C ALA A 340 -5.41 -33.91 -9.38
N PRO A 341 -5.63 -35.19 -9.01
CA PRO A 341 -5.37 -36.33 -9.89
C PRO A 341 -6.46 -36.63 -10.92
N ASP A 342 -7.68 -36.19 -10.69
CA ASP A 342 -8.87 -36.49 -11.50
C ASP A 342 -9.88 -35.34 -11.41
N GLU A 343 -10.85 -35.30 -12.32
CA GLU A 343 -11.83 -34.21 -12.40
C GLU A 343 -12.68 -34.11 -11.11
N ASP A 344 -13.04 -35.23 -10.49
CA ASP A 344 -13.88 -35.26 -9.28
C ASP A 344 -13.15 -34.65 -8.07
N LYS A 345 -11.90 -35.03 -7.82
CA LYS A 345 -11.09 -34.44 -6.74
C LYS A 345 -10.69 -33.00 -7.03
N LEU A 346 -10.56 -32.63 -8.30
CA LEU A 346 -10.31 -31.24 -8.70
C LEU A 346 -11.51 -30.35 -8.34
N GLU A 347 -12.74 -30.82 -8.58
CA GLU A 347 -13.97 -30.11 -8.21
C GLU A 347 -14.10 -30.01 -6.68
N GLN A 348 -13.85 -31.09 -5.95
CA GLN A 348 -13.84 -31.07 -4.47
C GLN A 348 -12.82 -30.08 -3.90
N ALA A 349 -11.59 -30.05 -4.44
CA ALA A 349 -10.58 -29.10 -4.01
C ALA A 349 -10.98 -27.64 -4.31
N LEU A 350 -11.69 -27.39 -5.43
CA LEU A 350 -12.19 -26.05 -5.75
C LEU A 350 -13.28 -25.61 -4.77
N ASP A 351 -14.16 -26.52 -4.38
CA ASP A 351 -15.19 -26.26 -3.37
C ASP A 351 -14.57 -25.96 -2.00
N GLU A 352 -13.54 -26.71 -1.59
CA GLU A 352 -12.77 -26.42 -0.38
C GLU A 352 -12.11 -25.03 -0.43
N VAL A 353 -11.49 -24.66 -1.55
CA VAL A 353 -10.94 -23.33 -1.77
C VAL A 353 -12.02 -22.25 -1.64
N ASN A 354 -13.17 -22.44 -2.28
CA ASN A 354 -14.30 -21.49 -2.22
C ASN A 354 -14.84 -21.35 -0.79
N ASN A 355 -14.91 -22.46 -0.03
CA ASN A 355 -15.31 -22.44 1.37
C ASN A 355 -14.32 -21.64 2.25
N ILE A 356 -13.02 -21.78 2.02
CA ILE A 356 -12.00 -20.97 2.71
C ILE A 356 -12.14 -19.49 2.33
N LEU A 357 -12.34 -19.17 1.05
CA LEU A 357 -12.57 -17.80 0.61
C LEU A 357 -13.85 -17.20 1.23
N ASP A 358 -14.94 -17.96 1.33
CA ASP A 358 -16.17 -17.51 1.98
C ASP A 358 -15.97 -17.27 3.48
N THR A 359 -15.17 -18.12 4.13
CA THR A 359 -14.81 -17.95 5.53
C THR A 359 -13.96 -16.69 5.75
N LEU A 360 -12.97 -16.43 4.89
CA LEU A 360 -12.18 -15.20 4.87
C LEU A 360 -13.07 -13.96 4.66
N LYS A 361 -14.02 -14.03 3.72
CA LYS A 361 -14.97 -12.94 3.45
C LYS A 361 -15.83 -12.62 4.68
N LYS A 362 -16.36 -13.65 5.35
CA LYS A 362 -17.10 -13.50 6.61
C LYS A 362 -16.21 -12.94 7.72
N ALA A 363 -14.97 -13.40 7.82
CA ALA A 363 -14.00 -12.89 8.77
C ALA A 363 -13.70 -11.40 8.55
N TYR A 364 -13.54 -10.94 7.31
CA TYR A 364 -13.35 -9.51 7.02
C TYR A 364 -14.50 -8.63 7.51
N ASN A 365 -15.74 -9.04 7.28
CA ASN A 365 -16.91 -8.31 7.78
C ASN A 365 -16.97 -8.33 9.32
N SER A 366 -16.76 -9.50 9.93
CA SER A 366 -16.75 -9.63 11.39
C SER A 366 -15.64 -8.81 12.05
N HIS A 367 -14.43 -8.81 11.46
CA HIS A 367 -13.31 -7.99 11.90
C HIS A 367 -13.66 -6.50 11.86
N TYR A 368 -14.27 -6.04 10.75
CA TYR A 368 -14.73 -4.66 10.63
C TYR A 368 -15.76 -4.29 11.70
N GLU A 369 -16.77 -5.14 11.96
CA GLU A 369 -17.77 -4.88 13.00
C GLU A 369 -17.14 -4.75 14.40
N VAL A 370 -16.17 -5.61 14.73
CA VAL A 370 -15.45 -5.54 16.02
C VAL A 370 -14.61 -4.26 16.10
N GLU A 371 -13.94 -3.86 15.02
CA GLU A 371 -13.14 -2.64 14.96
C GLU A 371 -14.01 -1.37 15.08
N VAL A 372 -15.18 -1.35 14.44
CA VAL A 372 -16.17 -0.27 14.59
C VAL A 372 -16.61 -0.17 16.05
N LYS A 373 -16.97 -1.29 16.69
CA LYS A 373 -17.34 -1.32 18.12
C LYS A 373 -16.25 -0.78 19.03
N VAL A 374 -14.97 -0.97 18.68
CA VAL A 374 -13.85 -0.39 19.46
C VAL A 374 -13.81 1.13 19.30
N VAL A 375 -13.97 1.65 18.08
CA VAL A 375 -14.02 3.10 17.83
C VAL A 375 -15.21 3.75 18.52
N GLU A 376 -16.37 3.10 18.51
CA GLU A 376 -17.59 3.56 19.18
C GLU A 376 -17.43 3.71 20.71
N LYS A 377 -16.50 2.98 21.34
CA LYS A 377 -16.18 3.18 22.77
C LYS A 377 -15.70 4.59 23.07
N TYR A 378 -15.15 5.32 22.09
CA TYR A 378 -14.75 6.71 22.28
C TYR A 378 -15.92 7.57 22.75
N GLY A 379 -17.13 7.36 22.22
CA GLY A 379 -18.33 8.07 22.66
C GLY A 379 -18.57 7.91 24.16
N SER A 380 -18.55 6.66 24.65
CA SER A 380 -18.73 6.39 26.09
C SER A 380 -17.64 6.98 26.98
N LEU A 381 -16.39 7.05 26.49
CA LEU A 381 -15.29 7.67 27.24
C LEU A 381 -15.45 9.20 27.28
N VAL A 382 -15.89 9.81 26.18
CA VAL A 382 -16.19 11.25 26.13
C VAL A 382 -17.41 11.59 26.99
N ASP A 383 -18.44 10.74 27.04
CA ASP A 383 -19.60 10.94 27.90
C ASP A 383 -19.18 10.97 29.38
N ASN A 384 -18.38 10.00 29.82
CA ASN A 384 -17.85 9.96 31.18
C ASN A 384 -16.96 11.18 31.48
N GLU A 385 -16.11 11.58 30.55
CA GLU A 385 -15.29 12.78 30.70
C GLU A 385 -16.19 14.02 30.83
N THR A 386 -17.19 14.15 29.97
CA THR A 386 -18.10 15.30 29.94
C THR A 386 -18.83 15.45 31.27
N GLU A 387 -19.20 14.34 31.92
CA GLU A 387 -19.75 14.36 33.28
C GLU A 387 -18.74 14.91 34.30
N VAL A 388 -17.46 14.52 34.20
CA VAL A 388 -16.40 15.08 35.06
C VAL A 388 -16.21 16.57 34.79
N LEU A 389 -16.11 17.00 33.52
CA LEU A 389 -16.00 18.42 33.17
C LEU A 389 -17.21 19.20 33.71
N LEU A 390 -18.44 18.72 33.53
CA LEU A 390 -19.64 19.38 34.05
C LEU A 390 -19.57 19.56 35.57
N LEU A 391 -19.16 18.53 36.32
CA LEU A 391 -18.98 18.64 37.76
C LEU A 391 -17.90 19.67 38.14
N GLU A 392 -16.79 19.70 37.41
CA GLU A 392 -15.72 20.66 37.62
C GLU A 392 -16.15 22.09 37.29
N LEU A 393 -16.94 22.28 36.23
CA LEU A 393 -17.57 23.56 35.87
C LEU A 393 -18.55 24.02 36.95
N TYR A 394 -19.40 23.14 37.48
CA TYR A 394 -20.29 23.47 38.60
C TYR A 394 -19.52 23.84 39.86
N LEU A 395 -18.46 23.09 40.20
CA LEU A 395 -17.58 23.40 41.34
C LEU A 395 -16.89 24.74 41.15
N PHE A 396 -16.42 25.06 39.94
CA PHE A 396 -15.83 26.35 39.60
C PHE A 396 -16.84 27.50 39.78
N LEU A 397 -18.05 27.38 39.24
CA LEU A 397 -19.11 28.39 39.39
C LEU A 397 -19.55 28.56 40.86
N HIS A 398 -19.49 27.50 41.66
CA HIS A 398 -19.74 27.58 43.10
C HIS A 398 -18.59 28.25 43.87
N ALA A 399 -17.34 27.95 43.54
CA ALA A 399 -16.16 28.55 44.16
C ALA A 399 -16.01 30.04 43.80
N HIS A 400 -16.49 30.42 42.61
CA HIS A 400 -16.50 31.78 42.10
C HIS A 400 -17.95 32.25 41.89
N PRO A 401 -18.67 32.63 42.96
CA PRO A 401 -20.08 33.02 42.86
C PRO A 401 -20.26 34.30 42.02
N LYS A 402 -21.46 34.45 41.44
CA LYS A 402 -21.84 35.59 40.61
C LYS A 402 -21.56 36.92 41.32
N ASP A 403 -20.71 37.76 40.74
CA ASP A 403 -20.49 39.13 41.21
C ASP A 403 -21.69 40.01 40.82
N LEU A 404 -22.64 40.16 41.75
CA LEU A 404 -23.84 40.97 41.55
C LEU A 404 -23.53 42.44 41.29
N GLU A 405 -22.35 42.93 41.71
CA GLU A 405 -21.98 44.32 41.48
C GLU A 405 -21.71 44.60 40.00
N MET A 406 -21.22 43.61 39.27
CA MET A 406 -20.84 43.74 37.86
C MET A 406 -21.93 43.26 36.91
N ASP A 407 -23.12 42.92 37.44
CA ASP A 407 -24.27 42.58 36.60
C ASP A 407 -24.68 43.83 35.78
N PRO A 408 -24.71 43.75 34.43
CA PRO A 408 -25.04 44.87 33.55
C PRO A 408 -26.39 45.53 33.89
N THR A 409 -27.33 44.75 34.43
CA THR A 409 -28.66 45.23 34.84
C THR A 409 -28.59 46.11 36.09
N GLN A 410 -27.68 45.80 37.01
CA GLN A 410 -27.47 46.58 38.23
C GLN A 410 -26.59 47.80 37.98
N GLN A 411 -25.62 47.71 37.08
CA GLN A 411 -24.79 48.86 36.68
C GLN A 411 -25.62 49.95 36.00
N ARG A 412 -26.46 49.60 35.02
CA ARG A 412 -27.37 50.57 34.36
C ARG A 412 -28.32 51.26 35.34
N LYS A 413 -28.80 50.55 36.36
CA LYS A 413 -29.65 51.12 37.42
C LYS A 413 -28.89 52.14 38.28
N ARG A 414 -27.60 51.93 38.53
CA ARG A 414 -26.74 52.85 39.29
C ARG A 414 -26.34 54.08 38.49
N GLU A 415 -25.97 53.90 37.22
CA GLU A 415 -25.68 55.01 36.30
C GLU A 415 -26.88 55.95 36.14
N SER A 416 -28.10 55.40 36.13
CA SER A 416 -29.34 56.20 36.11
C SER A 416 -29.62 56.98 37.40
N GLN A 417 -28.91 56.69 38.50
CA GLN A 417 -29.07 57.33 39.81
C GLN A 417 -27.94 58.34 40.15
N GLN A 418 -26.90 58.44 39.31
CA GLN A 418 -25.82 59.41 39.51
C GLN A 418 -26.14 60.72 38.77
N SER A 419 -26.23 61.81 39.53
CA SER A 419 -26.34 63.19 39.02
C SER A 419 -25.04 63.66 38.36
N GLU A 420 -25.16 64.53 37.36
CA GLU A 420 -24.09 65.07 36.52
C GLU A 420 -22.80 65.48 37.28
N PRO A 421 -21.60 65.22 36.71
CA PRO A 421 -20.36 65.66 37.31
C PRO A 421 -20.27 67.19 37.26
N THR A 422 -20.04 67.80 38.41
CA THR A 422 -19.81 69.24 38.52
C THR A 422 -18.42 69.55 37.95
N GLU A 423 -18.37 70.15 36.76
CA GLU A 423 -17.17 70.74 36.15
C GLU A 423 -16.65 71.88 37.04
N SER A 424 -15.80 71.53 38.01
CA SER A 424 -14.90 72.46 38.66
C SER A 424 -13.52 72.23 38.08
N GLN A 425 -12.78 73.32 37.81
CA GLN A 425 -11.39 73.27 37.34
C GLN A 425 -10.54 72.53 38.38
N THR A 426 -10.46 71.22 38.24
CA THR A 426 -9.82 70.32 39.19
C THR A 426 -8.52 69.83 38.60
N TRP A 427 -7.46 70.05 39.36
CA TRP A 427 -6.22 69.27 39.42
C TRP A 427 -6.22 68.00 38.55
N ILE A 428 -5.53 68.06 37.41
CA ILE A 428 -5.51 67.04 36.35
C ILE A 428 -4.79 65.77 36.81
N LEU A 429 -3.71 65.89 37.59
CA LEU A 429 -2.87 64.74 37.96
C LEU A 429 -3.61 63.66 38.79
N PRO A 430 -4.35 63.99 39.86
CA PRO A 430 -5.17 63.00 40.55
C PRO A 430 -6.33 62.48 39.71
N GLN A 431 -6.88 63.27 38.78
CA GLN A 431 -7.89 62.75 37.86
C GLN A 431 -7.31 61.68 36.93
N GLN A 432 -6.11 61.90 36.38
CA GLN A 432 -5.38 60.90 35.58
C GLN A 432 -5.07 59.64 36.40
N MET A 433 -4.62 59.80 37.65
CA MET A 433 -4.41 58.64 38.52
C MET A 433 -5.72 57.90 38.81
N LYS A 434 -6.80 58.64 39.08
CA LYS A 434 -8.13 58.08 39.34
C LYS A 434 -8.75 57.39 38.12
N GLN A 435 -8.38 57.77 36.90
CA GLN A 435 -8.81 57.06 35.70
C GLN A 435 -8.36 55.58 35.69
N CYS A 436 -7.26 55.25 36.37
CA CYS A 436 -6.84 53.86 36.56
C CYS A 436 -7.83 53.03 37.41
N GLU A 437 -8.75 53.64 38.17
CA GLU A 437 -9.83 52.92 38.85
C GLU A 437 -10.82 52.31 37.85
N TYR A 438 -11.12 53.00 36.73
CA TYR A 438 -11.99 52.44 35.69
C TYR A 438 -11.41 51.18 35.06
N GLN A 439 -10.08 51.10 35.01
CA GLN A 439 -9.39 49.93 34.51
C GLN A 439 -9.54 48.72 35.44
N VAL A 440 -9.58 48.97 36.76
CA VAL A 440 -9.90 47.93 37.76
C VAL A 440 -11.32 47.40 37.56
N ASP A 441 -12.28 48.28 37.32
CA ASP A 441 -13.67 47.89 37.09
C ASP A 441 -13.86 47.18 35.74
N ALA A 442 -13.13 47.58 34.70
CA ALA A 442 -13.12 46.91 33.40
C ALA A 442 -12.70 45.44 33.53
N VAL A 443 -11.69 45.13 34.36
CA VAL A 443 -11.26 43.75 34.64
C VAL A 443 -12.37 42.94 35.28
N ARG A 444 -13.01 43.49 36.31
CA ARG A 444 -14.11 42.81 37.01
C ARG A 444 -15.30 42.56 36.06
N ASN A 445 -15.60 43.51 35.18
CA ASN A 445 -16.66 43.36 34.16
C ASN A 445 -16.33 42.24 33.18
N TRP A 446 -15.08 42.18 32.72
CA TRP A 446 -14.63 41.13 31.83
C TRP A 446 -14.65 39.74 32.51
N MET A 447 -14.20 39.64 33.78
CA MET A 447 -14.31 38.40 34.56
C MET A 447 -15.77 37.94 34.69
N PHE A 448 -16.70 38.86 34.93
CA PHE A 448 -18.12 38.56 34.96
C PHE A 448 -18.62 38.03 33.61
N GLY A 449 -18.21 38.65 32.49
CA GLY A 449 -18.56 38.17 31.16
C GLY A 449 -18.04 36.75 30.88
N LEU A 450 -16.82 36.44 31.33
CA LEU A 450 -16.26 35.10 31.21
C LEU A 450 -17.01 34.08 32.09
N TRP A 451 -17.36 34.48 33.31
CA TRP A 451 -18.19 33.67 34.21
C TRP A 451 -19.55 33.33 33.57
N GLU A 452 -20.22 34.33 32.98
CA GLU A 452 -21.51 34.13 32.29
C GLU A 452 -21.37 33.24 31.05
N ALA A 453 -20.26 33.34 30.32
CA ALA A 453 -19.96 32.45 29.20
C ALA A 453 -19.79 31.00 29.66
N ILE A 454 -19.10 30.77 30.79
CA ILE A 454 -18.94 29.44 31.39
C ILE A 454 -20.31 28.91 31.87
N GLU A 455 -21.10 29.72 32.56
CA GLU A 455 -22.46 29.34 32.99
C GLU A 455 -23.34 28.92 31.80
N LYS A 456 -23.31 29.69 30.69
CA LYS A 456 -24.05 29.34 29.47
C LYS A 456 -23.51 28.07 28.82
N TYR A 457 -22.19 27.89 28.80
CA TYR A 457 -21.56 26.70 28.24
C TYR A 457 -21.96 25.43 28.99
N VAL A 458 -22.18 25.48 30.31
CA VAL A 458 -22.67 24.30 31.06
C VAL A 458 -23.94 23.71 30.44
N ALA A 459 -24.81 24.54 29.85
CA ALA A 459 -26.03 24.08 29.19
C ALA A 459 -25.77 23.39 27.83
N THR A 460 -24.75 23.81 27.08
CA THR A 460 -24.41 23.28 25.74
C THR A 460 -23.28 22.27 25.73
N CYS A 461 -22.51 22.16 26.82
CA CYS A 461 -21.30 21.36 26.95
C CYS A 461 -21.50 19.92 26.46
N LYS A 462 -22.55 19.26 26.94
CA LYS A 462 -22.84 17.87 26.57
C LYS A 462 -23.16 17.72 25.07
N GLU A 463 -23.92 18.65 24.50
CA GLU A 463 -24.25 18.59 23.08
C GLU A 463 -22.99 18.79 22.22
N GLU A 464 -22.15 19.77 22.57
CA GLU A 464 -20.92 20.09 21.85
C GLU A 464 -19.88 18.96 21.95
N THR A 465 -19.63 18.40 23.14
CA THR A 465 -18.67 17.29 23.30
C THR A 465 -19.15 16.03 22.61
N THR A 466 -20.44 15.70 22.68
CA THR A 466 -21.03 14.57 21.94
C THR A 466 -20.92 14.78 20.43
N GLN A 467 -21.15 16.00 19.92
CA GLN A 467 -21.00 16.30 18.48
C GLN A 467 -19.54 16.11 18.02
N GLN A 468 -18.57 16.59 18.80
CA GLN A 468 -17.16 16.39 18.52
C GLN A 468 -16.77 14.89 18.54
N ALA A 469 -17.30 14.14 19.51
CA ALA A 469 -17.08 12.69 19.60
C ALA A 469 -17.62 11.96 18.38
N ASN A 470 -18.85 12.27 17.98
CA ASN A 470 -19.52 11.69 16.82
C ASN A 470 -18.80 12.01 15.51
N SER A 471 -18.30 13.24 15.36
CA SER A 471 -17.50 13.63 14.19
C SER A 471 -16.23 12.79 14.07
N TRP A 472 -15.50 12.63 15.18
CA TRP A 472 -14.27 11.84 15.22
C TRP A 472 -14.51 10.36 14.96
N THR A 473 -15.54 9.75 15.59
CA THR A 473 -15.90 8.34 15.38
C THR A 473 -16.34 8.09 13.94
N ALA A 474 -17.18 8.96 13.37
CA ALA A 474 -17.63 8.85 11.98
C ALA A 474 -16.46 8.89 10.99
N GLU A 475 -15.49 9.78 11.19
CA GLU A 475 -14.29 9.84 10.35
C GLU A 475 -13.48 8.53 10.40
N HIS A 476 -13.34 7.94 11.59
CA HIS A 476 -12.56 6.71 11.78
C HIS A 476 -13.30 5.47 11.25
N ILE A 477 -14.62 5.38 11.45
CA ILE A 477 -15.47 4.34 10.86
C ILE A 477 -15.40 4.42 9.33
N LYS A 478 -15.42 5.63 8.74
CA LYS A 478 -15.25 5.82 7.28
C LYS A 478 -13.91 5.27 6.78
N LYS A 479 -12.82 5.48 7.51
CA LYS A 479 -11.49 4.90 7.17
C LYS A 479 -11.52 3.37 7.23
N LEU A 480 -12.13 2.79 8.25
CA LEU A 480 -12.30 1.33 8.38
C LEU A 480 -13.18 0.76 7.26
N ALA A 481 -14.26 1.43 6.90
CA ALA A 481 -15.16 1.03 5.82
C ALA A 481 -14.43 1.03 4.48
N LYS A 482 -13.60 2.05 4.19
CA LYS A 482 -12.80 2.08 2.98
C LYS A 482 -11.77 0.94 2.93
N ARG A 483 -11.17 0.61 4.08
CA ARG A 483 -10.24 -0.51 4.20
C ARG A 483 -10.94 -1.86 3.94
N LEU A 484 -12.15 -2.05 4.46
CA LEU A 484 -12.96 -3.24 4.18
C LEU A 484 -13.33 -3.33 2.70
N GLU A 485 -13.81 -2.23 2.10
CA GLU A 485 -14.17 -2.14 0.69
C GLU A 485 -13.01 -2.60 -0.21
N VAL A 486 -11.81 -2.07 0.02
CA VAL A 486 -10.61 -2.45 -0.73
C VAL A 486 -10.28 -3.94 -0.53
N LYS A 487 -10.31 -4.45 0.71
CA LYS A 487 -10.07 -5.88 0.98
C LYS A 487 -11.07 -6.78 0.24
N LEU A 488 -12.36 -6.44 0.28
CA LEU A 488 -13.42 -7.21 -0.38
C LEU A 488 -13.30 -7.15 -1.91
N ALA A 489 -12.90 -6.01 -2.49
CA ALA A 489 -12.69 -5.88 -3.93
C ALA A 489 -11.61 -6.83 -4.44
N PHE A 490 -10.43 -6.85 -3.78
CA PHE A 490 -9.36 -7.79 -4.12
C PHE A 490 -9.78 -9.24 -3.86
N HIS A 491 -10.43 -9.52 -2.74
CA HIS A 491 -10.89 -10.86 -2.38
C HIS A 491 -11.87 -11.44 -3.39
N THR A 492 -12.84 -10.64 -3.86
CA THR A 492 -13.86 -11.08 -4.82
C THR A 492 -13.23 -11.53 -6.14
N SER A 493 -12.16 -10.85 -6.60
CA SER A 493 -11.44 -11.25 -7.81
C SER A 493 -10.72 -12.60 -7.70
N ARG A 494 -10.46 -13.09 -6.48
CA ARG A 494 -9.74 -14.35 -6.28
C ARG A 494 -10.53 -15.56 -6.75
N TYR A 495 -11.86 -15.56 -6.59
CA TYR A 495 -12.72 -16.66 -7.03
C TYR A 495 -12.55 -16.91 -8.53
N SER A 496 -12.67 -15.86 -9.35
CA SER A 496 -12.51 -15.97 -10.80
C SER A 496 -11.08 -16.30 -11.21
N ARG A 497 -10.08 -15.66 -10.57
CA ARG A 497 -8.67 -15.93 -10.86
C ARG A 497 -8.29 -17.37 -10.55
N ILE A 498 -8.68 -17.91 -9.40
CA ILE A 498 -8.37 -19.30 -9.06
C ILE A 498 -9.09 -20.26 -10.00
N LYS A 499 -10.34 -19.97 -10.37
CA LYS A 499 -11.08 -20.77 -11.34
C LYS A 499 -10.37 -20.81 -12.70
N ILE A 500 -10.01 -19.65 -13.24
CA ILE A 500 -9.44 -19.53 -14.60
C ILE A 500 -7.96 -19.94 -14.62
N ASP A 501 -7.16 -19.41 -13.69
CA ASP A 501 -5.70 -19.53 -13.71
C ASP A 501 -5.19 -20.83 -13.07
N VAL A 502 -6.04 -21.58 -12.35
CA VAL A 502 -5.63 -22.83 -11.68
C VAL A 502 -6.55 -23.99 -12.06
N TYR A 503 -7.85 -23.89 -11.77
CA TYR A 503 -8.79 -25.00 -11.99
C TYR A 503 -8.95 -25.33 -13.49
N ASP A 504 -9.26 -24.35 -14.34
CA ASP A 504 -9.50 -24.57 -15.77
C ASP A 504 -8.23 -25.08 -16.48
N ILE A 505 -7.05 -24.59 -16.07
CA ILE A 505 -5.76 -25.10 -16.56
C ILE A 505 -5.57 -26.56 -16.17
N ARG A 506 -5.76 -26.90 -14.88
CA ARG A 506 -5.58 -28.28 -14.42
C ARG A 506 -6.59 -29.23 -15.05
N LEU A 507 -7.83 -28.79 -15.24
CA LEU A 507 -8.87 -29.53 -15.94
C LEU A 507 -8.47 -29.82 -17.40
N ALA A 508 -7.94 -28.82 -18.11
CA ALA A 508 -7.44 -28.99 -19.47
C ALA A 508 -6.25 -29.97 -19.54
N GLU A 509 -5.33 -29.92 -18.57
CA GLU A 509 -4.21 -30.87 -18.47
C GLU A 509 -4.71 -32.32 -18.30
N LEU A 510 -5.61 -32.56 -17.34
CA LEU A 510 -6.20 -33.89 -17.09
C LEU A 510 -6.87 -34.44 -18.35
N ARG A 511 -7.67 -33.61 -19.02
CA ARG A 511 -8.33 -33.99 -20.29
C ARG A 511 -7.33 -34.27 -21.39
N TYR A 512 -6.27 -33.48 -21.50
CA TYR A 512 -5.20 -33.71 -22.46
C TYR A 512 -4.50 -35.05 -22.22
N HIS A 513 -4.23 -35.41 -20.96
CA HIS A 513 -3.62 -36.69 -20.61
C HIS A 513 -4.51 -37.89 -20.98
N LEU A 514 -5.82 -37.79 -20.70
CA LEU A 514 -6.80 -38.81 -21.09
C LEU A 514 -6.97 -38.92 -22.61
N ASP A 515 -7.10 -37.80 -23.32
CA ASP A 515 -7.17 -37.76 -24.78
C ASP A 515 -5.92 -38.37 -25.42
N ARG A 516 -4.73 -38.08 -24.87
CA ARG A 516 -3.47 -38.66 -25.31
C ARG A 516 -3.46 -40.19 -25.15
N LEU A 517 -3.98 -40.72 -24.04
CA LEU A 517 -4.16 -42.17 -23.85
C LEU A 517 -5.10 -42.76 -24.90
N GLN A 518 -6.22 -42.08 -25.15
CA GLN A 518 -7.24 -42.53 -26.09
C GLN A 518 -6.70 -42.57 -27.52
N ARG A 519 -6.02 -41.51 -27.97
CA ARG A 519 -5.34 -41.48 -29.28
C ARG A 519 -4.30 -42.58 -29.43
N HIS A 520 -3.55 -42.91 -28.36
CA HIS A 520 -2.61 -44.02 -28.38
C HIS A 520 -3.30 -45.39 -28.53
N LYS A 521 -4.42 -45.61 -27.82
CA LYS A 521 -5.25 -46.82 -27.95
C LYS A 521 -5.78 -46.96 -29.38
N GLU A 522 -6.37 -45.90 -29.93
CA GLU A 522 -6.90 -45.88 -31.30
C GLU A 522 -5.82 -46.12 -32.35
N GLY A 523 -4.64 -45.50 -32.19
CA GLY A 523 -3.50 -45.73 -33.07
C GLY A 523 -3.06 -47.20 -33.09
N ALA A 524 -3.04 -47.83 -31.92
CA ALA A 524 -2.69 -49.25 -31.80
C ALA A 524 -3.77 -50.18 -32.37
N GLU A 525 -5.05 -49.83 -32.24
CA GLU A 525 -6.16 -50.57 -32.86
C GLU A 525 -6.14 -50.45 -34.39
N LYS A 526 -5.84 -49.28 -34.95
CA LYS A 526 -5.67 -49.10 -36.40
C LYS A 526 -4.54 -49.96 -36.96
N GLU A 527 -3.43 -50.08 -36.24
CA GLU A 527 -2.33 -50.97 -36.65
C GLU A 527 -2.72 -52.46 -36.61
N LEU A 528 -3.53 -52.88 -35.62
CA LEU A 528 -4.09 -54.23 -35.60
C LEU A 528 -5.05 -54.49 -36.77
N GLU A 529 -5.89 -53.51 -37.08
CA GLU A 529 -6.84 -53.60 -38.19
C GLU A 529 -6.11 -53.68 -39.54
N TYR A 530 -5.03 -52.91 -39.72
CA TYR A 530 -4.16 -53.01 -40.89
C TYR A 530 -3.58 -54.41 -41.07
N ILE A 531 -3.05 -55.01 -40.00
CA ILE A 531 -2.49 -56.38 -40.04
C ILE A 531 -3.58 -57.40 -40.38
N ARG A 532 -4.78 -57.24 -39.83
CA ARG A 532 -5.92 -58.13 -40.09
C ARG A 532 -6.40 -58.05 -41.54
N ASN A 533 -6.47 -56.85 -42.10
CA ASN A 533 -6.84 -56.67 -43.51
C ASN A 533 -5.78 -57.25 -44.44
N SER A 534 -4.50 -57.08 -44.09
CA SER A 534 -3.39 -57.70 -44.82
C SER A 534 -3.39 -59.23 -44.71
N SER A 535 -3.79 -59.82 -43.59
CA SER A 535 -3.94 -61.28 -43.49
C SER A 535 -5.09 -61.81 -44.32
N LEU A 536 -6.20 -61.06 -44.45
CA LEU A 536 -7.29 -61.42 -45.36
C LEU A 536 -6.85 -61.35 -46.83
N ALA A 537 -6.04 -60.35 -47.21
CA ALA A 537 -5.46 -60.28 -48.55
C ALA A 537 -4.56 -61.49 -48.85
N LEU A 538 -3.76 -61.94 -47.87
CA LEU A 538 -2.94 -63.15 -47.98
C LEU A 538 -3.79 -64.41 -48.25
N GLU A 539 -5.00 -64.53 -47.69
CA GLU A 539 -5.89 -65.66 -48.02
C GLU A 539 -6.24 -65.68 -49.51
N THR A 540 -6.44 -64.51 -50.11
CA THR A 540 -6.69 -64.37 -51.55
C THR A 540 -5.47 -64.79 -52.36
N GLU A 541 -4.26 -64.38 -51.95
CA GLU A 541 -3.00 -64.78 -52.59
C GLU A 541 -2.77 -66.29 -52.52
N TYR A 542 -3.10 -66.93 -51.39
CA TYR A 542 -3.08 -68.39 -51.24
C TYR A 542 -4.04 -69.10 -52.16
N MET A 543 -5.28 -68.60 -52.29
CA MET A 543 -6.26 -69.17 -53.22
C MET A 543 -5.76 -69.09 -54.66
N GLN A 544 -5.28 -67.91 -55.09
CA GLN A 544 -4.79 -67.70 -56.44
C GLN A 544 -3.56 -68.58 -56.76
N LEU A 545 -2.60 -68.66 -55.83
CA LEU A 545 -1.42 -69.52 -55.99
C LEU A 545 -1.80 -71.00 -56.14
N THR A 546 -2.82 -71.45 -55.41
CA THR A 546 -3.29 -72.83 -55.47
C THR A 546 -4.07 -73.11 -56.74
N GLU A 547 -4.89 -72.17 -57.20
CA GLU A 547 -5.60 -72.26 -58.49
C GLU A 547 -4.62 -72.31 -59.67
N ASP A 548 -3.55 -71.50 -59.64
CA ASP A 548 -2.49 -71.54 -60.65
C ASP A 548 -1.73 -72.88 -60.65
N TYR A 549 -1.51 -73.47 -59.47
CA TYR A 549 -0.95 -74.81 -59.34
C TYR A 549 -1.91 -75.86 -59.95
N GLU A 550 -3.19 -75.85 -59.59
CA GLU A 550 -4.21 -76.74 -60.15
C GLU A 550 -4.30 -76.65 -61.69
N LYS A 551 -4.28 -75.44 -62.25
CA LYS A 551 -4.26 -75.21 -63.71
C LYS A 551 -3.02 -75.81 -64.37
N LYS A 552 -1.84 -75.65 -63.75
CA LYS A 552 -0.59 -76.24 -64.26
C LYS A 552 -0.63 -77.77 -64.23
N ILE A 553 -1.10 -78.35 -63.14
CA ILE A 553 -1.27 -79.80 -63.00
C ILE A 553 -2.28 -80.33 -64.02
N SER A 554 -3.41 -79.65 -64.21
CA SER A 554 -4.41 -79.99 -65.22
C SER A 554 -3.84 -79.95 -66.65
N SER A 555 -3.00 -78.96 -66.97
CA SER A 555 -2.29 -78.87 -68.24
C SER A 555 -1.31 -80.04 -68.44
N ILE A 556 -0.55 -80.40 -67.39
CA ILE A 556 0.36 -81.55 -67.41
C ILE A 556 -0.43 -82.86 -67.64
N ASN A 557 -1.50 -83.08 -66.88
CA ASN A 557 -2.37 -84.26 -67.02
C ASN A 557 -3.00 -84.36 -68.43
N SER A 558 -3.36 -83.23 -69.05
CA SER A 558 -3.89 -83.22 -70.42
C SER A 558 -2.88 -83.63 -71.50
N LYS A 559 -1.59 -83.31 -71.30
CA LYS A 559 -0.50 -83.70 -72.20
C LYS A 559 -0.17 -85.19 -72.08
N LEU A 560 -0.37 -85.77 -70.90
CA LEU A 560 -0.08 -87.16 -70.58
C LEU A 560 -0.99 -88.15 -71.33
N LYS A 561 -2.24 -87.77 -71.63
CA LYS A 561 -3.17 -88.59 -72.44
C LYS A 561 -2.73 -88.86 -73.89
N LYS A 562 -1.66 -88.21 -74.37
CA LYS A 562 -1.28 -88.21 -75.80
C LYS A 562 -0.04 -89.03 -76.16
N SER A 563 0.78 -89.46 -75.20
CA SER A 563 2.04 -90.17 -75.46
C SER A 563 2.63 -90.70 -74.15
N ILE A 564 2.75 -92.03 -74.02
CA ILE A 564 3.23 -92.68 -72.80
C ILE A 564 4.46 -93.53 -73.12
N ASN A 565 5.61 -93.13 -72.58
CA ASN A 565 6.81 -93.96 -72.49
C ASN A 565 7.46 -93.76 -71.10
N LEU A 566 8.34 -94.69 -70.72
CA LEU A 566 8.91 -94.73 -69.37
C LEU A 566 9.68 -93.43 -68.99
N PRO A 567 10.53 -92.84 -69.86
CA PRO A 567 11.21 -91.57 -69.55
C PRO A 567 10.26 -90.39 -69.38
N THR A 568 9.19 -90.29 -70.18
CA THR A 568 8.22 -89.19 -70.05
C THR A 568 7.40 -89.30 -68.77
N LEU A 569 7.01 -90.52 -68.34
CA LEU A 569 6.35 -90.77 -67.06
C LEU A 569 7.20 -90.31 -65.86
N LYS A 570 8.48 -90.71 -65.80
CA LYS A 570 9.41 -90.28 -64.72
C LYS A 570 9.59 -88.77 -64.70
N ALA A 571 9.72 -88.14 -65.87
CA ALA A 571 9.83 -86.68 -65.98
C ALA A 571 8.56 -85.97 -65.50
N TYR A 572 7.36 -86.51 -65.76
CA TYR A 572 6.10 -85.91 -65.30
C TYR A 572 5.89 -86.03 -63.80
N ILE A 573 6.19 -87.18 -63.20
CA ILE A 573 6.16 -87.38 -61.73
C ILE A 573 7.11 -86.38 -61.06
N SER A 574 8.34 -86.23 -61.58
CA SER A 574 9.29 -85.23 -61.09
C SER A 574 8.81 -83.79 -61.28
N ASN A 575 8.09 -83.48 -62.37
CA ASN A 575 7.56 -82.15 -62.63
C ASN A 575 6.38 -81.80 -61.72
N ILE A 576 5.47 -82.74 -61.45
CA ILE A 576 4.34 -82.57 -60.52
C ILE A 576 4.85 -82.31 -59.10
N THR A 577 5.78 -83.15 -58.64
CA THR A 577 6.41 -83.03 -57.30
C THR A 577 7.20 -81.73 -57.15
N ASN A 578 8.02 -81.36 -58.14
CA ASN A 578 8.75 -80.10 -58.12
C ASN A 578 7.82 -78.86 -58.13
N ASN A 579 6.72 -78.89 -58.90
CA ASN A 579 5.73 -77.79 -58.87
C ASN A 579 5.00 -77.70 -57.52
N ALA A 580 4.69 -78.84 -56.87
CA ALA A 580 4.11 -78.87 -55.53
C ALA A 580 5.08 -78.28 -54.50
N GLU A 581 6.36 -78.64 -54.59
CA GLU A 581 7.42 -78.10 -53.73
C GLU A 581 7.61 -76.59 -53.94
N ILE A 582 7.62 -76.11 -55.19
CA ILE A 582 7.68 -74.67 -55.50
C ILE A 582 6.45 -73.94 -54.94
N CYS A 583 5.26 -74.52 -55.06
CA CYS A 583 4.03 -73.93 -54.50
C CYS A 583 4.11 -73.82 -52.97
N ASN A 584 4.50 -74.90 -52.28
CA ASN A 584 4.66 -74.92 -50.83
C ASN A 584 5.75 -73.95 -50.34
N LYS A 585 6.90 -73.86 -51.03
CA LYS A 585 7.94 -72.87 -50.72
C LYS A 585 7.42 -71.43 -50.85
N LYS A 586 6.57 -71.16 -51.84
CA LYS A 586 5.92 -69.85 -51.99
C LYS A 586 4.92 -69.57 -50.86
N LEU A 587 4.06 -70.54 -50.52
CA LEU A 587 3.12 -70.44 -49.38
C LEU A 587 3.86 -70.11 -48.08
N GLU A 588 4.98 -70.79 -47.83
CA GLU A 588 5.86 -70.55 -46.69
C GLU A 588 6.46 -69.14 -46.72
N SER A 589 7.01 -68.73 -47.86
CA SER A 589 7.59 -67.38 -48.01
C SER A 589 6.58 -66.25 -47.73
N PHE A 590 5.33 -66.36 -48.21
CA PHE A 590 4.28 -65.38 -47.91
C PHE A 590 3.86 -65.42 -46.44
N SER A 591 3.75 -66.61 -45.83
CA SER A 591 3.48 -66.73 -44.39
C SER A 591 4.57 -66.06 -43.55
N GLU A 592 5.84 -66.30 -43.88
CA GLU A 592 6.98 -65.69 -43.19
C GLU A 592 6.97 -64.16 -43.34
N GLN A 593 6.69 -63.63 -44.53
CA GLN A 593 6.57 -62.20 -44.75
C GLN A 593 5.47 -61.58 -43.87
N GLN A 594 4.32 -62.24 -43.77
CA GLN A 594 3.22 -61.77 -42.93
C GLN A 594 3.52 -61.87 -41.43
N GLN A 595 4.21 -62.93 -40.99
CA GLN A 595 4.70 -63.06 -39.61
C GLN A 595 5.69 -61.93 -39.27
N ARG A 596 6.64 -61.63 -40.18
CA ARG A 596 7.57 -60.51 -40.02
C ARG A 596 6.84 -59.17 -39.94
N LEU A 597 5.80 -58.95 -40.74
CA LEU A 597 4.97 -57.75 -40.65
C LEU A 597 4.33 -57.62 -39.26
N CYS A 598 3.82 -58.72 -38.70
CA CYS A 598 3.27 -58.74 -37.34
C CYS A 598 4.33 -58.36 -36.29
N ASP A 599 5.56 -58.88 -36.40
CA ASP A 599 6.66 -58.54 -35.49
C ASP A 599 7.07 -57.06 -35.59
N ILE A 600 7.24 -56.54 -36.81
CA ILE A 600 7.62 -55.14 -37.05
C ILE A 600 6.57 -54.19 -36.47
N LYS A 601 5.28 -54.46 -36.71
CA LYS A 601 4.21 -53.61 -36.20
C LYS A 601 4.04 -53.70 -34.68
N LEU A 602 4.18 -54.90 -34.10
CA LEU A 602 4.22 -55.07 -32.65
C LEU A 602 5.34 -54.25 -32.02
N TYR A 603 6.55 -54.32 -32.58
CA TYR A 603 7.70 -53.56 -32.11
C TYR A 603 7.41 -52.05 -32.13
N LYS A 604 6.86 -51.51 -33.24
CA LYS A 604 6.52 -50.08 -33.34
C LYS A 604 5.52 -49.63 -32.27
N ILE A 605 4.50 -50.44 -31.99
CA ILE A 605 3.53 -50.13 -30.93
C ILE A 605 4.20 -50.14 -29.55
N GLN A 606 5.06 -51.12 -29.28
CA GLN A 606 5.79 -51.21 -28.01
C GLN A 606 6.74 -50.04 -27.82
N GLU A 607 7.49 -49.68 -28.86
CA GLU A 607 8.36 -48.52 -28.88
C GLU A 607 7.59 -47.22 -28.59
N ALA A 608 6.45 -47.00 -29.27
CA ALA A 608 5.57 -45.87 -29.01
C ALA A 608 5.02 -45.86 -27.57
N THR A 609 4.69 -47.03 -27.02
CA THR A 609 4.20 -47.19 -25.65
C THR A 609 5.29 -46.87 -24.61
N ILE A 610 6.53 -47.31 -24.86
CA ILE A 610 7.69 -46.97 -24.02
C ILE A 610 7.96 -45.46 -24.06
N LYS A 611 7.91 -44.87 -25.27
CA LYS A 611 8.09 -43.42 -25.43
C LYS A 611 7.03 -42.65 -24.67
N PHE A 612 5.76 -43.02 -24.81
CA PHE A 612 4.66 -42.41 -24.04
C PHE A 612 4.88 -42.57 -22.53
N SER A 613 5.22 -43.77 -22.05
CA SER A 613 5.49 -43.98 -20.62
C SER A 613 6.65 -43.14 -20.08
N LYS A 614 7.67 -42.83 -20.88
CA LYS A 614 8.81 -41.97 -20.48
C LYS A 614 8.44 -40.48 -20.42
N GLU A 615 7.40 -40.07 -21.13
CA GLU A 615 6.92 -38.69 -21.14
C GLU A 615 5.96 -38.39 -19.99
N ILE A 616 5.47 -39.40 -19.26
CA ILE A 616 4.70 -39.24 -18.03
C ILE A 616 5.65 -38.87 -16.90
N ARG A 617 5.76 -37.57 -16.58
CA ARG A 617 6.60 -37.04 -15.50
C ARG A 617 5.76 -36.48 -14.36
N LEU A 618 6.14 -36.80 -13.13
CA LEU A 618 5.41 -36.36 -11.95
C LEU A 618 5.64 -34.87 -11.66
N PHE A 619 4.72 -34.23 -10.93
CA PHE A 619 4.93 -32.86 -10.44
C PHE A 619 6.25 -32.69 -9.65
N ALA A 620 6.61 -33.68 -8.83
CA ALA A 620 7.88 -33.69 -8.09
C ALA A 620 9.13 -33.70 -9.00
N GLU A 621 8.98 -34.09 -10.26
CA GLU A 621 10.02 -34.15 -11.28
C GLU A 621 9.96 -32.96 -12.26
N GLY A 622 9.08 -31.98 -11.99
CA GLY A 622 8.82 -30.84 -12.89
C GLY A 622 7.90 -31.19 -14.08
N GLY A 623 7.15 -32.29 -14.00
CA GLY A 623 6.11 -32.65 -14.97
C GLY A 623 4.71 -32.18 -14.58
N SER A 624 3.69 -32.73 -15.26
CA SER A 624 2.27 -32.36 -15.11
C SER A 624 1.38 -33.49 -14.55
N PHE A 625 1.94 -34.62 -14.13
CA PHE A 625 1.15 -35.77 -13.69
C PHE A 625 1.12 -35.90 -12.16
N HIS A 626 -0.06 -36.20 -11.62
CA HIS A 626 -0.17 -36.68 -10.24
C HIS A 626 0.21 -38.18 -10.16
N PRO A 627 0.74 -38.69 -9.02
CA PRO A 627 1.07 -40.10 -8.87
C PRO A 627 -0.07 -41.08 -9.17
N ASP A 628 -1.29 -40.80 -8.69
CA ASP A 628 -2.48 -41.63 -8.95
C ASP A 628 -2.85 -41.67 -10.44
N GLU A 629 -2.82 -40.51 -11.10
CA GLU A 629 -3.07 -40.35 -12.53
C GLU A 629 -2.04 -41.13 -13.36
N ALA A 630 -0.75 -40.95 -13.07
CA ALA A 630 0.34 -41.66 -13.73
C ALA A 630 0.22 -43.19 -13.55
N LYS A 631 -0.19 -43.63 -12.37
CA LYS A 631 -0.40 -45.05 -12.05
C LYS A 631 -1.54 -45.64 -12.88
N ASP A 632 -2.66 -44.93 -13.01
CA ASP A 632 -3.79 -45.38 -13.82
C ASP A 632 -3.48 -45.39 -15.32
N LEU A 633 -2.73 -44.40 -15.82
CA LEU A 633 -2.20 -44.40 -17.18
C LEU A 633 -1.28 -45.60 -17.43
N ALA A 634 -0.32 -45.84 -16.54
CA ALA A 634 0.59 -46.98 -16.66
C ALA A 634 -0.15 -48.33 -16.64
N LYS A 635 -1.19 -48.47 -15.81
CA LYS A 635 -2.07 -49.65 -15.78
C LYS A 635 -2.79 -49.83 -17.12
N ASN A 636 -3.33 -48.75 -17.69
CA ASN A 636 -3.99 -48.78 -19.00
C ASN A 636 -3.04 -49.17 -20.13
N LEU A 637 -1.82 -48.61 -20.17
CA LEU A 637 -0.81 -48.94 -21.18
C LEU A 637 -0.38 -50.42 -21.10
N LYS A 638 -0.18 -50.96 -19.89
CA LYS A 638 0.12 -52.39 -19.69
C LYS A 638 -1.05 -53.28 -20.15
N SER A 639 -2.30 -52.87 -19.89
CA SER A 639 -3.49 -53.60 -20.34
C SER A 639 -3.60 -53.62 -21.86
N LEU A 640 -3.34 -52.47 -22.51
CA LEU A 640 -3.32 -52.33 -23.96
C LEU A 640 -2.27 -53.26 -24.58
N GLU A 641 -1.04 -53.26 -24.08
CA GLU A 641 0.04 -54.13 -24.59
C GLU A 641 -0.33 -55.62 -24.50
N LYS A 642 -0.90 -56.05 -23.37
CA LYS A 642 -1.40 -57.43 -23.20
C LYS A 642 -2.49 -57.76 -24.21
N THR A 643 -3.41 -56.83 -24.46
CA THR A 643 -4.53 -57.02 -25.39
C THR A 643 -4.04 -57.14 -26.83
N ILE A 644 -3.09 -56.30 -27.23
CA ILE A 644 -2.49 -56.32 -28.58
C ILE A 644 -1.73 -57.62 -28.81
N LYS A 645 -0.88 -58.06 -27.87
CA LYS A 645 -0.17 -59.35 -27.96
C LYS A 645 -1.14 -60.51 -28.12
N LYS A 646 -2.24 -60.53 -27.35
CA LYS A 646 -3.28 -61.56 -27.49
C LYS A 646 -3.92 -61.55 -28.88
N LYS A 647 -4.37 -60.39 -29.36
CA LYS A 647 -5.00 -60.26 -30.69
C LYS A 647 -4.03 -60.67 -31.83
N LEU A 648 -2.77 -60.24 -31.78
CA LEU A 648 -1.76 -60.65 -32.75
C LEU A 648 -1.49 -62.15 -32.75
N ASN A 649 -1.41 -62.79 -31.58
CA ASN A 649 -1.22 -64.23 -31.49
C ASN A 649 -2.39 -65.01 -32.11
N VAL A 650 -3.62 -64.48 -32.05
CA VAL A 650 -4.77 -65.06 -32.76
C VAL A 650 -4.54 -64.96 -34.27
N ILE A 651 -4.21 -63.78 -34.79
CA ILE A 651 -3.95 -63.58 -36.24
C ILE A 651 -2.81 -64.49 -36.72
N ARG A 652 -1.71 -64.62 -35.96
CA ARG A 652 -0.59 -65.52 -36.31
C ARG A 652 -1.03 -66.97 -36.41
N LYS A 653 -1.89 -67.42 -35.50
CA LYS A 653 -2.44 -68.79 -35.52
C LYS A 653 -3.37 -68.97 -36.72
N GLU A 654 -4.17 -67.98 -37.07
CA GLU A 654 -5.04 -68.00 -38.24
C GLU A 654 -4.22 -68.12 -39.54
N ILE A 655 -3.20 -67.29 -39.72
CA ILE A 655 -2.26 -67.35 -40.87
C ILE A 655 -1.64 -68.75 -40.98
N GLU A 656 -1.11 -69.28 -39.88
CA GLU A 656 -0.46 -70.60 -39.85
C GLU A 656 -1.45 -71.74 -40.13
N THR A 657 -2.67 -71.64 -39.59
CA THR A 657 -3.73 -72.62 -39.83
C THR A 657 -4.15 -72.59 -41.30
N GLN A 658 -4.28 -71.40 -41.89
CA GLN A 658 -4.64 -71.26 -43.29
C GLN A 658 -3.53 -71.79 -44.20
N ARG A 659 -2.26 -71.47 -43.93
CA ARG A 659 -1.11 -72.04 -44.65
C ARG A 659 -1.15 -73.57 -44.65
N LYS A 660 -1.38 -74.19 -43.48
CA LYS A 660 -1.47 -75.65 -43.36
C LYS A 660 -2.63 -76.23 -44.16
N LYS A 661 -3.82 -75.62 -44.10
CA LYS A 661 -4.98 -76.05 -44.90
C LYS A 661 -4.68 -75.97 -46.40
N THR A 662 -4.10 -74.86 -46.87
CA THR A 662 -3.75 -74.68 -48.28
C THR A 662 -2.67 -75.67 -48.72
N SER A 663 -1.65 -75.92 -47.89
CA SER A 663 -0.60 -76.91 -48.16
C SER A 663 -1.15 -78.34 -48.22
N GLN A 664 -2.11 -78.69 -47.35
CA GLN A 664 -2.84 -79.96 -47.43
C GLN A 664 -3.66 -80.08 -48.72
N HIS A 665 -4.28 -78.99 -49.17
CA HIS A 665 -4.99 -78.96 -50.45
C HIS A 665 -4.04 -79.21 -51.62
N VAL A 666 -2.89 -78.53 -51.66
CA VAL A 666 -1.81 -78.76 -52.64
C VAL A 666 -1.35 -80.23 -52.64
N ALA A 667 -1.10 -80.81 -51.46
CA ALA A 667 -0.72 -82.22 -51.32
C ALA A 667 -1.82 -83.18 -51.82
N SER A 668 -3.10 -82.83 -51.63
CA SER A 668 -4.22 -83.63 -52.14
C SER A 668 -4.31 -83.63 -53.67
N ILE A 669 -4.03 -82.49 -54.31
CA ILE A 669 -3.99 -82.36 -55.78
C ILE A 669 -2.80 -83.13 -56.36
N GLU A 670 -1.64 -83.02 -55.69
CA GLU A 670 -0.43 -83.76 -56.02
C GLU A 670 -0.69 -85.27 -55.96
N SER A 671 -1.19 -85.78 -54.83
CA SER A 671 -1.47 -87.21 -54.62
C SER A 671 -2.47 -87.75 -55.63
N LYS A 672 -3.61 -87.05 -55.86
CA LYS A 672 -4.61 -87.44 -56.87
C LYS A 672 -4.02 -87.52 -58.29
N SER A 673 -3.02 -86.72 -58.59
CA SER A 673 -2.38 -86.70 -59.91
C SER A 673 -1.26 -87.74 -60.03
N LEU A 674 -0.57 -88.06 -58.94
CA LEU A 674 0.51 -89.06 -58.92
C LEU A 674 -0.01 -90.50 -58.89
N GLU A 675 -1.10 -90.79 -58.19
CA GLU A 675 -1.61 -92.15 -57.97
C GLU A 675 -1.83 -92.95 -59.28
N PRO A 676 -2.49 -92.41 -60.34
CA PRO A 676 -2.63 -93.12 -61.61
C PRO A 676 -1.29 -93.28 -62.35
N LEU A 677 -0.37 -92.32 -62.19
CA LEU A 677 0.94 -92.33 -62.86
C LEU A 677 1.89 -93.35 -62.23
N THR A 678 1.80 -93.57 -60.92
CA THR A 678 2.57 -94.57 -60.21
C THR A 678 2.20 -95.99 -60.63
N TRP A 679 0.91 -96.27 -60.82
CA TRP A 679 0.45 -97.58 -61.31
C TRP A 679 0.94 -97.84 -62.74
N SER A 680 0.85 -96.84 -63.61
CA SER A 680 1.41 -96.95 -64.97
C SER A 680 2.93 -97.08 -64.97
N LEU A 681 3.65 -96.42 -64.04
CA LEU A 681 5.10 -96.56 -63.92
C LEU A 681 5.49 -98.02 -63.60
N GLU A 682 4.83 -98.63 -62.62
CA GLU A 682 5.00 -100.04 -62.24
C GLU A 682 4.69 -100.98 -63.43
N GLU A 683 3.64 -100.67 -64.20
CA GLU A 683 3.21 -101.43 -65.39
C GLU A 683 4.28 -101.41 -66.51
N PHE A 684 4.84 -100.23 -66.82
CA PHE A 684 5.89 -100.09 -67.84
C PHE A 684 7.22 -100.73 -67.42
N GLU A 685 7.60 -100.64 -66.14
CA GLU A 685 8.81 -101.29 -65.62
C GLU A 685 8.71 -102.82 -65.71
N PHE A 686 7.53 -103.41 -65.51
CA PHE A 686 7.29 -104.85 -65.67
C PHE A 686 7.37 -105.32 -67.13
N ILE A 687 6.83 -104.55 -68.09
CA ILE A 687 6.92 -104.87 -69.53
C ILE A 687 8.38 -104.87 -70.01
N GLU A 688 9.20 -103.93 -69.53
CA GLU A 688 10.62 -103.87 -69.88
C GLU A 688 11.37 -105.12 -69.38
N MET A 689 11.06 -105.59 -68.17
CA MET A 689 11.62 -106.82 -67.60
C MET A 689 11.31 -108.05 -68.46
N ILE A 690 10.05 -108.25 -68.88
CA ILE A 690 9.64 -109.40 -69.72
C ILE A 690 10.32 -109.38 -71.08
N ASN A 691 10.36 -108.22 -71.75
CA ASN A 691 10.96 -108.10 -73.08
C ASN A 691 12.47 -108.36 -73.10
N ASN A 692 13.17 -108.09 -71.99
CA ASN A 692 14.59 -108.38 -71.87
C ASN A 692 14.87 -109.89 -71.80
N GLU A 693 14.03 -110.67 -71.09
CA GLU A 693 14.22 -112.12 -71.04
C GLU A 693 13.82 -112.86 -72.32
N ILE A 694 12.80 -112.37 -73.03
CA ILE A 694 12.44 -112.91 -74.35
C ILE A 694 13.60 -112.75 -75.35
N ARG A 695 14.25 -111.57 -75.37
CA ARG A 695 15.39 -111.31 -76.28
C ARG A 695 16.58 -112.23 -76.01
N ARG A 696 16.82 -112.59 -74.75
CA ARG A 696 17.86 -113.53 -74.36
C ARG A 696 17.57 -114.95 -74.88
N LEU A 697 16.35 -115.46 -74.67
CA LEU A 697 15.96 -116.81 -75.12
C LEU A 697 16.01 -116.99 -76.65
N GLN A 698 15.64 -115.96 -77.42
CA GLN A 698 15.73 -115.99 -78.89
C GLN A 698 17.18 -116.04 -79.41
N ALA A 699 18.13 -115.43 -78.68
CA ALA A 699 19.54 -115.48 -79.06
C ALA A 699 20.13 -116.89 -78.87
N ASP A 700 19.75 -117.59 -77.80
CA ASP A 700 20.24 -118.93 -77.49
C ASP A 700 19.77 -119.97 -78.53
N LEU A 701 18.50 -119.91 -78.94
CA LEU A 701 17.91 -120.84 -79.94
C LEU A 701 18.53 -120.74 -81.34
N ARG A 702 18.87 -119.53 -81.80
CA ARG A 702 19.45 -119.33 -83.13
C ARG A 702 20.86 -119.89 -83.26
N ASN A 703 21.66 -119.83 -82.20
CA ASN A 703 23.01 -120.40 -82.20
C ASN A 703 22.96 -121.92 -82.39
N GLU A 704 22.01 -122.58 -81.75
CA GLU A 704 21.94 -124.04 -81.78
C GLU A 704 21.47 -124.60 -83.13
N ALA A 705 20.56 -123.90 -83.81
CA ALA A 705 20.13 -124.26 -85.16
C ALA A 705 21.25 -124.16 -86.22
N TYR A 706 22.23 -123.27 -86.03
CA TYR A 706 23.35 -123.12 -86.95
C TYR A 706 24.31 -124.31 -86.89
N ASN A 707 24.56 -124.86 -85.70
CA ASN A 707 25.53 -125.94 -85.49
C ASN A 707 25.11 -127.27 -86.16
N ILE A 708 23.83 -127.64 -86.08
CA ILE A 708 23.30 -128.88 -86.68
C ILE A 708 23.40 -128.88 -88.21
N LYS A 709 23.12 -127.73 -88.84
CA LYS A 709 23.09 -127.59 -90.29
C LYS A 709 24.48 -127.77 -90.94
N LEU A 710 25.55 -127.48 -90.20
CA LEU A 710 26.93 -127.68 -90.64
C LEU A 710 27.34 -129.16 -90.63
N LEU A 711 26.86 -129.92 -89.64
CA LEU A 711 27.11 -131.36 -89.47
C LEU A 711 26.45 -132.19 -90.59
N GLN A 712 25.18 -131.91 -90.87
CA GLN A 712 24.42 -132.60 -91.93
C GLN A 712 25.12 -132.54 -93.30
N LYS A 713 25.65 -131.36 -93.66
CA LYS A 713 26.26 -131.14 -94.98
C LYS A 713 27.59 -131.90 -95.16
N LYS A 714 28.28 -132.25 -94.07
CA LYS A 714 29.51 -133.06 -94.14
C LYS A 714 29.19 -134.54 -94.39
N ILE A 715 28.18 -135.09 -93.72
CA ILE A 715 27.76 -136.49 -93.84
C ILE A 715 27.36 -136.82 -95.30
N GLU A 716 26.55 -135.96 -95.93
CA GLU A 716 26.09 -136.16 -97.32
C GLU A 716 27.23 -136.26 -98.34
N VAL A 717 28.31 -135.50 -98.16
CA VAL A 717 29.44 -135.48 -99.10
C VAL A 717 30.24 -136.78 -99.01
N THR A 718 30.51 -137.25 -97.79
CA THR A 718 31.28 -138.48 -97.55
C THR A 718 30.52 -139.73 -98.00
N PHE A 719 29.19 -139.75 -97.82
CA PHE A 719 28.34 -140.86 -98.27
C PHE A 719 28.31 -141.03 -99.79
N LYS A 720 28.33 -139.93 -100.55
CA LYS A 720 28.38 -139.96 -102.01
C LYS A 720 29.70 -140.50 -102.56
N GLN A 721 30.82 -140.23 -101.87
CA GLN A 721 32.13 -140.76 -102.26
C GLN A 721 32.21 -142.27 -102.06
N MET A 722 31.70 -142.77 -100.93
CA MET A 722 31.67 -144.20 -100.61
C MET A 722 30.85 -145.02 -101.63
N ASN A 723 29.69 -144.50 -102.06
CA ASN A 723 28.84 -145.20 -103.03
C ASN A 723 29.43 -145.29 -104.44
N PHE A 724 30.27 -144.33 -104.83
CA PHE A 724 30.91 -144.33 -106.15
C PHE A 724 31.99 -145.42 -106.26
N GLU A 725 32.78 -145.63 -105.20
CA GLU A 725 33.88 -146.61 -105.19
C GLU A 725 33.38 -148.07 -105.23
N LYS A 726 32.16 -148.34 -104.75
CA LYS A 726 31.55 -149.67 -104.69
C LYS A 726 31.26 -150.30 -106.07
N LEU A 727 31.13 -149.49 -107.12
CA LEU A 727 30.53 -149.91 -108.40
C LEU A 727 31.52 -150.46 -109.44
N ILE A 728 32.84 -150.27 -109.30
CA ILE A 728 33.74 -150.37 -110.46
C ILE A 728 34.63 -151.62 -110.51
N ASN A 729 35.05 -152.27 -109.42
CA ASN A 729 35.93 -153.46 -109.53
C ASN A 729 35.92 -154.29 -108.25
N LEU A 730 35.42 -155.53 -108.31
CA LEU A 730 35.52 -156.46 -107.17
C LEU A 730 36.58 -157.52 -107.48
N GLY A 731 37.77 -157.33 -106.89
CA GLY A 731 38.89 -158.27 -106.94
C GLY A 731 40.24 -157.80 -106.33
N GLU A 732 40.44 -156.51 -106.01
CA GLU A 732 41.75 -155.98 -105.55
C GLU A 732 41.72 -155.46 -104.10
N SER A 733 42.76 -155.75 -103.29
CA SER A 733 42.77 -155.46 -101.85
C SER A 733 42.94 -153.98 -101.49
N GLU A 734 43.47 -153.15 -102.38
CA GLU A 734 43.70 -151.70 -102.15
C GLU A 734 42.39 -150.89 -102.05
N ASN A 735 41.26 -151.42 -102.53
CA ASN A 735 39.98 -150.73 -102.53
C ASN A 735 39.13 -151.02 -101.28
N LEU A 736 39.40 -152.11 -100.56
CA LEU A 736 38.69 -152.44 -99.31
C LEU A 736 39.07 -151.48 -98.17
N ASP A 737 40.34 -151.07 -98.08
CA ASP A 737 40.82 -150.12 -97.08
C ASP A 737 40.24 -148.71 -97.26
N ARG A 738 39.98 -148.26 -98.50
CA ARG A 738 39.34 -146.96 -98.75
C ARG A 738 37.86 -146.97 -98.42
N PHE A 739 37.16 -148.05 -98.75
CA PHE A 739 35.76 -148.22 -98.39
C PHE A 739 35.56 -148.22 -96.86
N GLN A 740 36.46 -148.91 -96.13
CA GLN A 740 36.41 -148.98 -94.67
C GLN A 740 36.66 -147.60 -94.02
N ASN A 741 37.64 -146.82 -94.50
CA ASN A 741 37.90 -145.48 -93.97
C ASN A 741 36.73 -144.49 -94.20
N HIS A 742 36.07 -144.54 -95.36
CA HIS A 742 34.88 -143.72 -95.61
C HIS A 742 33.69 -144.14 -94.73
N PHE A 743 33.51 -145.44 -94.52
CA PHE A 743 32.46 -145.98 -93.65
C PHE A 743 32.67 -145.58 -92.19
N ASP A 744 33.89 -145.72 -91.65
CA ASP A 744 34.24 -145.32 -90.28
C ASP A 744 34.09 -143.81 -90.06
N GLY A 745 34.41 -143.00 -91.08
CA GLY A 745 34.23 -141.54 -91.06
C GLY A 745 32.76 -141.09 -91.01
N ILE A 746 31.86 -141.80 -91.71
CA ILE A 746 30.42 -141.52 -91.68
C ILE A 746 29.82 -141.90 -90.32
N VAL A 747 30.23 -143.04 -89.75
CA VAL A 747 29.73 -143.52 -88.45
C VAL A 747 30.10 -142.55 -87.32
N LEU A 748 31.32 -142.00 -87.32
CA LEU A 748 31.75 -140.99 -86.34
C LEU A 748 30.94 -139.68 -86.42
N MET A 749 30.59 -139.23 -87.62
CA MET A 749 29.77 -138.02 -87.80
C MET A 749 28.29 -138.26 -87.45
N MET A 750 27.76 -139.45 -87.70
CA MET A 750 26.42 -139.83 -87.26
C MET A 750 26.31 -139.93 -85.73
N LEU A 751 27.37 -140.34 -85.04
CA LEU A 751 27.43 -140.32 -83.57
C LEU A 751 27.37 -138.89 -82.99
N GLN A 752 27.97 -137.89 -83.65
CA GLN A 752 27.87 -136.48 -83.21
C GLN A 752 26.46 -135.88 -83.43
N VAL A 753 25.68 -136.39 -84.38
CA VAL A 753 24.26 -136.02 -84.52
C VAL A 753 23.41 -136.69 -83.42
N SER A 754 23.83 -137.84 -82.91
CA SER A 754 23.13 -138.53 -81.82
C SER A 754 23.09 -137.74 -80.51
N ASP A 755 24.06 -136.85 -80.27
CA ASP A 755 24.07 -135.94 -79.11
C ASP A 755 22.92 -134.91 -79.15
N TYR A 756 22.41 -134.55 -80.35
CA TYR A 756 21.21 -133.71 -80.52
C TYR A 756 19.89 -134.50 -80.52
N LEU A 757 19.97 -135.83 -80.65
CA LEU A 757 18.81 -136.75 -80.63
C LEU A 757 18.52 -137.28 -79.21
N TYR A 758 19.46 -137.13 -78.27
CA TYR A 758 19.24 -137.43 -76.85
C TYR A 758 18.60 -136.24 -76.12
N GLN A 759 17.27 -136.11 -76.25
CA GLN A 759 16.50 -135.24 -75.37
C GLN A 759 16.28 -135.92 -74.02
N SER A 760 16.80 -135.33 -72.94
CA SER A 760 16.63 -135.84 -71.56
C SER A 760 15.18 -135.75 -71.06
N PHE A 761 14.33 -134.95 -71.72
CA PHE A 761 12.91 -134.80 -71.42
C PHE A 761 12.13 -134.52 -72.72
N PRO A 762 10.91 -135.08 -72.88
CA PRO A 762 10.14 -134.92 -74.11
C PRO A 762 9.72 -133.46 -74.33
N VAL A 763 10.07 -132.89 -75.48
CA VAL A 763 9.39 -131.67 -75.97
C VAL A 763 7.95 -132.06 -76.28
N ILE A 764 7.02 -131.65 -75.41
CA ILE A 764 5.59 -131.80 -75.66
C ILE A 764 5.24 -130.85 -76.82
N ASN A 765 5.23 -131.39 -78.04
CA ASN A 765 4.58 -130.74 -79.17
C ASN A 765 3.07 -130.77 -78.91
N ALA A 766 2.55 -129.71 -78.27
CA ALA A 766 1.13 -129.57 -78.01
C ALA A 766 0.38 -129.44 -79.34
N ASN A 767 -0.18 -130.54 -79.83
CA ASN A 767 -1.08 -130.56 -80.97
C ASN A 767 -2.43 -129.93 -80.56
N LYS A 768 -3.08 -129.18 -81.45
CA LYS A 768 -4.32 -128.41 -81.18
C LYS A 768 -5.48 -129.24 -80.58
N LYS A 769 -5.42 -130.57 -80.64
CA LYS A 769 -6.40 -131.50 -80.06
C LYS A 769 -6.07 -131.95 -78.64
N ASP A 770 -4.81 -131.92 -78.21
CA ASP A 770 -4.38 -132.49 -76.93
C ASP A 770 -4.42 -131.48 -75.76
N LEU A 771 -4.43 -130.17 -76.05
CA LEU A 771 -4.68 -129.12 -75.06
C LEU A 771 -6.13 -129.10 -74.53
N ARG A 772 -7.10 -129.65 -75.29
CA ARG A 772 -8.50 -129.80 -74.85
C ARG A 772 -8.71 -130.84 -73.75
N LYS A 773 -7.72 -131.72 -73.51
CA LYS A 773 -7.80 -132.76 -72.47
C LYS A 773 -7.17 -132.35 -71.13
N LEU A 774 -6.47 -131.21 -71.07
CA LEU A 774 -5.91 -130.67 -69.83
C LEU A 774 -6.85 -129.69 -69.10
N THR A 775 -8.09 -129.54 -69.58
CA THR A 775 -9.08 -128.59 -69.04
C THR A 775 -10.42 -129.24 -68.64
N SER A 776 -10.47 -130.58 -68.51
CA SER A 776 -11.68 -131.29 -68.08
C SER A 776 -11.48 -132.05 -66.78
N GLU A 777 -11.14 -131.36 -65.69
CA GLU A 777 -11.40 -131.81 -64.30
C GLU A 777 -11.06 -130.69 -63.29
N THR A 778 -11.79 -129.57 -63.37
CA THR A 778 -12.23 -128.73 -62.24
C THR A 778 -12.84 -127.44 -62.81
N TYR A 779 -14.14 -127.46 -63.08
CA TYR A 779 -14.96 -126.25 -63.15
C TYR A 779 -16.13 -126.43 -62.19
N GLY A 780 -16.00 -125.81 -61.02
CA GLY A 780 -17.10 -125.46 -60.14
C GLY A 780 -17.04 -123.94 -59.93
N GLU A 781 -18.04 -123.28 -60.50
CA GLU A 781 -18.67 -121.98 -60.18
C GLU A 781 -17.83 -120.74 -59.78
N GLU A 782 -18.16 -119.64 -60.49
CA GLU A 782 -18.04 -118.23 -60.12
C GLU A 782 -16.65 -117.62 -59.82
N ASN A 783 -15.91 -117.34 -60.90
CA ASN A 783 -15.15 -116.09 -61.07
C ASN A 783 -14.58 -116.06 -62.50
N SER A 784 -14.99 -115.09 -63.33
CA SER A 784 -14.50 -114.94 -64.71
C SER A 784 -13.09 -114.37 -64.73
N PHE A 785 -12.11 -115.11 -64.18
CA PHE A 785 -10.72 -114.94 -64.58
C PHE A 785 -10.57 -115.59 -65.95
N VAL A 786 -10.48 -114.76 -66.98
CA VAL A 786 -10.02 -115.19 -68.31
C VAL A 786 -8.68 -115.89 -68.08
N ASN A 787 -8.66 -117.21 -68.24
CA ASN A 787 -7.44 -118.00 -68.08
C ASN A 787 -6.53 -117.70 -69.28
N TYR A 788 -5.72 -116.65 -69.16
CA TYR A 788 -4.83 -116.17 -70.21
C TYR A 788 -3.79 -117.22 -70.65
N ALA A 789 -3.57 -118.28 -69.86
CA ALA A 789 -2.79 -119.44 -70.28
C ALA A 789 -3.46 -120.21 -71.43
N VAL A 790 -4.79 -120.20 -71.55
CA VAL A 790 -5.53 -120.86 -72.64
C VAL A 790 -5.47 -120.04 -73.94
N LEU A 791 -5.45 -118.70 -73.85
CA LEU A 791 -5.38 -117.80 -75.01
C LEU A 791 -4.01 -117.81 -75.71
N LEU A 792 -2.93 -118.06 -74.97
CA LEU A 792 -1.57 -118.12 -75.51
C LEU A 792 -1.34 -119.25 -76.52
N PHE A 793 -2.21 -120.27 -76.56
CA PHE A 793 -2.01 -121.46 -77.39
C PHE A 793 -3.13 -121.77 -78.40
N GLU A 794 -4.31 -121.14 -78.29
CA GLU A 794 -5.47 -121.53 -79.13
C GLU A 794 -5.89 -120.50 -80.20
N THR A 795 -5.68 -119.19 -80.00
CA THR A 795 -6.11 -118.12 -80.92
C THR A 795 -5.23 -116.87 -80.84
N PHE A 796 -5.05 -116.15 -81.96
CA PHE A 796 -4.34 -114.85 -81.95
C PHE A 796 -4.98 -113.91 -80.91
N PRO A 797 -4.25 -113.46 -79.87
CA PRO A 797 -4.87 -112.69 -78.80
C PRO A 797 -5.31 -111.33 -79.34
N ILE A 798 -6.54 -110.92 -79.02
CA ILE A 798 -7.07 -109.60 -79.40
C ILE A 798 -6.43 -108.56 -78.48
N GLU A 799 -5.66 -107.64 -79.07
CA GLU A 799 -5.04 -106.54 -78.35
C GLU A 799 -6.14 -105.55 -77.93
N ASN A 800 -6.46 -105.53 -76.63
CA ASN A 800 -7.32 -104.54 -76.01
C ASN A 800 -6.49 -103.63 -75.09
N GLU A 801 -7.12 -102.65 -74.46
CA GLU A 801 -6.38 -101.67 -73.67
C GLU A 801 -5.80 -102.24 -72.36
N SER A 802 -6.18 -103.47 -71.94
CA SER A 802 -5.70 -104.08 -70.69
C SER A 802 -4.26 -104.58 -70.80
N PHE A 803 -3.50 -104.36 -69.73
CA PHE A 803 -2.14 -104.85 -69.55
C PHE A 803 -1.99 -106.35 -69.86
N ALA A 804 -2.88 -107.17 -69.31
CA ALA A 804 -2.86 -108.61 -69.50
C ALA A 804 -3.04 -109.00 -70.97
N SER A 805 -3.87 -108.29 -71.72
CA SER A 805 -4.03 -108.50 -73.17
C SER A 805 -2.77 -108.13 -73.94
N LYS A 806 -2.15 -106.96 -73.68
CA LYS A 806 -0.92 -106.54 -74.36
C LYS A 806 0.26 -107.47 -74.06
N ILE A 807 0.40 -107.92 -72.81
CA ILE A 807 1.37 -108.94 -72.42
C ILE A 807 1.10 -110.26 -73.14
N CYS A 808 -0.16 -110.70 -73.22
CA CYS A 808 -0.51 -111.92 -73.93
C CYS A 808 -0.26 -111.81 -75.44
N CYS A 809 -0.55 -110.68 -76.08
CA CYS A 809 -0.21 -110.44 -77.49
C CYS A 809 1.30 -110.47 -77.74
N ASN A 810 2.09 -109.84 -76.86
CA ASN A 810 3.56 -109.86 -76.97
C ASN A 810 4.12 -111.25 -76.72
N LEU A 811 3.73 -111.91 -75.63
CA LEU A 811 4.13 -113.28 -75.33
C LEU A 811 3.73 -114.24 -76.46
N TYR A 812 2.53 -114.10 -77.03
CA TYR A 812 2.06 -114.91 -78.16
C TYR A 812 2.90 -114.69 -79.42
N LYS A 813 3.14 -113.43 -79.82
CA LYS A 813 4.02 -113.12 -80.98
C LYS A 813 5.43 -113.65 -80.76
N SER A 814 5.97 -113.55 -79.55
CA SER A 814 7.29 -114.07 -79.20
C SER A 814 7.32 -115.61 -79.17
N LEU A 815 6.28 -116.28 -78.67
CA LEU A 815 6.10 -117.73 -78.73
C LEU A 815 5.94 -118.23 -80.17
N GLU A 816 5.21 -117.49 -81.01
CA GLU A 816 5.04 -117.80 -82.43
C GLU A 816 6.37 -117.69 -83.19
N ILE A 817 7.20 -116.69 -82.89
CA ILE A 817 8.56 -116.57 -83.43
C ILE A 817 9.44 -117.73 -82.94
N ILE A 818 9.41 -118.05 -81.64
CA ILE A 818 10.17 -119.16 -81.05
C ILE A 818 9.71 -120.52 -81.62
N GLN A 819 8.41 -120.74 -81.78
CA GLN A 819 7.85 -121.96 -82.39
C GLN A 819 8.19 -122.07 -83.87
N ASN A 820 8.17 -120.97 -84.62
CA ASN A 820 8.61 -120.97 -86.02
C ASN A 820 10.11 -121.30 -86.13
N GLU A 821 10.96 -120.73 -85.27
CA GLU A 821 12.39 -121.05 -85.23
C GLU A 821 12.65 -122.50 -84.75
N ALA A 822 11.86 -123.01 -83.80
CA ALA A 822 11.91 -124.40 -83.34
C ALA A 822 11.34 -125.41 -84.34
N GLN A 823 10.35 -125.05 -85.15
CA GLN A 823 9.86 -125.87 -86.28
C GLN A 823 10.92 -125.97 -87.37
N VAL A 824 11.60 -124.85 -87.67
CA VAL A 824 12.76 -124.86 -88.57
C VAL A 824 13.85 -125.79 -88.03
N PHE A 825 14.14 -125.76 -86.72
CA PHE A 825 15.06 -126.68 -86.05
C PHE A 825 14.64 -128.17 -86.15
N ASN A 826 13.35 -128.48 -85.92
CA ASN A 826 12.82 -129.85 -86.01
C ASN A 826 12.81 -130.41 -87.44
N VAL A 827 12.57 -129.57 -88.46
CA VAL A 827 12.68 -129.98 -89.88
C VAL A 827 14.12 -130.38 -90.22
N TYR A 828 15.13 -129.69 -89.66
CA TYR A 828 16.53 -130.09 -89.84
C TYR A 828 16.87 -131.43 -89.17
N LEU A 829 16.30 -131.72 -88.00
CA LEU A 829 16.47 -133.02 -87.31
C LEU A 829 15.79 -134.18 -88.06
N PHE A 830 14.60 -133.97 -88.64
CA PHE A 830 13.88 -135.02 -89.38
C PHE A 830 14.58 -135.44 -90.67
N PHE A 831 15.19 -134.51 -91.40
CA PHE A 831 15.92 -134.80 -92.64
C PHE A 831 17.18 -135.66 -92.45
N ILE A 832 17.69 -135.79 -91.21
CA ILE A 832 18.85 -136.63 -90.90
C ILE A 832 18.42 -138.09 -90.62
N ASN A 833 17.16 -138.36 -90.28
CA ASN A 833 16.67 -139.72 -90.04
C ASN A 833 16.30 -140.49 -91.33
N ASP A 834 16.12 -139.79 -92.46
CA ASP A 834 15.68 -140.39 -93.74
C ASP A 834 16.83 -140.63 -94.75
N ASN A 835 18.09 -140.25 -94.45
CA ASN A 835 19.24 -140.36 -95.36
C ASN A 835 20.36 -141.27 -94.85
#